data_AF-A0A9D7MNY5-F1
#
_entry.id   AF-A0A9D7MNY5-F1
#
_cell.length_a   1.000
_cell.length_b   1.000
_cell.length_c   1.000
_cell.angle_alpha   90.00
_cell.angle_beta   90.00
_cell.angle_gamma   90.00
#
_symmetry.space_group_name_H-M   'P 1'
#
loop_
_entity.id
_entity.type
_entity.pdbx_description
1 polymer ?
#
loop_
_entity_poly.entity_id
_entity_poly.type
_entity_poly.pdbx_seq_one_letter_code
_entity_poly.pdbx_strand_id
1 'polypeptide(L)'
;MKFLKVIAILIFCIMAMQSSMSQLLTEDFESGSFPPLGWSNPGGEFGNILWSNYSGVSGYGTGSYSAFYDGYYWDGDVDSMITPVFSQSFGESVIFDFAYAPYDDGGTDLYSDLYIYYKLDLDYNWYLLEQIPGALLQTSPSTGSYFTPTSSEWSTRAVVLPDNTVRISFVTDSFNSNNLFLDNIKVDFAPTGDDLAVQGVFAKGRFPIPYLASDTISASIKNVGGTTFNNFYVYLELTGANTLLDSVLVSSLNSNQSTVVSFMPYTPVLNGYTSVRVFVQPDDNSSNDEAFYNMNVGSRFLAYNDTTENYCCGIGWFGEGYWLSKYRLTNANTRIKSVNVRIIGAPGSTNQVVRGVIMNSAGVIVAKSDPYKIKATDDGKMVNFKLSDPLHHKIASSNSTFYVGIEQTAIASSDDAYGIQGSQDETPTRSDAYFAANGMKAVGEPLNYLFPWASNRWGIEAEVVPITSNDVGISNQGLVNDQYFSTNVIQPKGRVYNNATSGSANATVIRTITPGGYINSQSVSIPANSSVEVTFANWTFTSGTVYTVRDSILRTGDTDLSDNVKYATVTPRVAKQLAVVYSKSEDRDSLVRAILLDGRYASNFDTIPMHYTGSLRPWKFVFMNVRRDGNWTNAMRDSMKAFIDASTAANKKSLVMFHNRAADLYDPATAFFPNPADTIFLRQYLKAQFLSQDWQNNVPADRKFKGRLGFSSVTQDSIYDEVDGNYLPDLVTPVNGSFAAFIPRTVSSSTNDSAVAVAYAGPNYNTFFMTNQFYALRARNGGLTDGPGRIFARIIDWINTTNSNAKVLDLTMLIEGFYDQGANQLVRDSVRVYLRNTTNPYAIVDSAKGYLTTSGTQSFVFNNASNGVNYFIHVRHRNAIETWSKTGAMFASNYLAYNFTSDSAKAFGNNMVKREHAGSTMEVMLIRTDSSTELIITLLIMMHIISFPAM
;
A
#
# COMPACT_ATOMS: atom_id res chain seq x y z
N MET A 1 -26.28 7.96 -77.01
CA MET A 1 -24.89 8.45 -76.92
C MET A 1 -24.73 9.95 -76.61
N LYS A 2 -25.69 10.84 -76.94
CA LYS A 2 -25.62 12.27 -76.53
C LYS A 2 -26.03 12.53 -75.06
N PHE A 3 -26.83 11.67 -74.44
CA PHE A 3 -27.28 11.84 -73.05
C PHE A 3 -26.20 11.52 -72.00
N LEU A 4 -25.30 10.55 -72.26
CA LEU A 4 -24.16 10.26 -71.37
C LEU A 4 -23.07 11.34 -71.41
N LYS A 5 -22.90 12.05 -72.54
CA LYS A 5 -21.94 13.18 -72.62
C LYS A 5 -22.44 14.42 -71.88
N VAL A 6 -23.75 14.64 -71.80
CA VAL A 6 -24.32 15.76 -71.02
C VAL A 6 -24.25 15.47 -69.53
N ILE A 7 -24.49 14.23 -69.08
CA ILE A 7 -24.33 13.84 -67.67
C ILE A 7 -22.86 13.84 -67.25
N ALA A 8 -21.93 13.41 -68.10
CA ALA A 8 -20.50 13.50 -67.80
C ALA A 8 -20.01 14.96 -67.77
N ILE A 9 -20.53 15.85 -68.64
CA ILE A 9 -20.18 17.29 -68.60
C ILE A 9 -20.87 17.98 -67.40
N LEU A 10 -22.07 17.58 -66.99
CA LEU A 10 -22.72 18.13 -65.79
C LEU A 10 -22.06 17.63 -64.50
N ILE A 11 -21.63 16.36 -64.43
CA ILE A 11 -20.88 15.82 -63.29
C ILE A 11 -19.46 16.38 -63.25
N PHE A 12 -18.81 16.61 -64.39
CA PHE A 12 -17.50 17.27 -64.44
C PHE A 12 -17.60 18.77 -64.16
N CYS A 13 -18.71 19.44 -64.49
CA CYS A 13 -18.98 20.83 -64.08
C CYS A 13 -19.44 20.96 -62.62
N ILE A 14 -20.09 19.96 -62.03
CA ILE A 14 -20.45 19.94 -60.60
C ILE A 14 -19.24 19.55 -59.74
N MET A 15 -18.38 18.64 -60.21
CA MET A 15 -17.10 18.33 -59.56
C MET A 15 -16.03 19.40 -59.78
N ALA A 16 -16.13 20.23 -60.84
CA ALA A 16 -15.26 21.39 -61.05
C ALA A 16 -15.83 22.71 -60.49
N MET A 17 -17.03 22.70 -59.90
CA MET A 17 -17.54 23.79 -59.06
C MET A 17 -17.37 23.52 -57.55
N GLN A 18 -16.72 22.41 -57.19
CA GLN A 18 -16.19 22.15 -55.85
C GLN A 18 -14.66 22.28 -55.78
N SER A 19 -14.05 23.02 -56.71
CA SER A 19 -12.72 23.58 -56.44
C SER A 19 -12.89 24.91 -55.70
N SER A 20 -12.56 24.85 -54.40
CA SER A 20 -12.20 25.97 -53.52
C SER A 20 -13.29 27.02 -53.24
N MET A 21 -14.04 26.86 -52.14
CA MET A 21 -13.78 27.84 -51.08
C MET A 21 -12.43 27.38 -50.51
N SER A 22 -11.36 28.04 -50.93
CA SER A 22 -10.02 27.70 -50.45
C SER A 22 -10.08 27.86 -48.94
N GLN A 23 -9.85 26.79 -48.18
CA GLN A 23 -9.53 26.91 -46.76
C GLN A 23 -8.42 27.97 -46.68
N LEU A 24 -8.71 29.08 -46.01
CA LEU A 24 -7.90 30.30 -46.14
C LEU A 24 -6.57 30.15 -45.41
N LEU A 25 -6.56 29.30 -44.39
CA LEU A 25 -5.41 28.88 -43.61
C LEU A 25 -5.68 27.48 -43.05
N THR A 26 -4.68 26.62 -43.05
CA THR A 26 -4.69 25.31 -42.39
C THR A 26 -3.30 25.02 -41.86
N GLU A 27 -3.22 24.62 -40.60
CA GLU A 27 -1.99 24.17 -39.95
C GLU A 27 -2.32 23.10 -38.91
N ASP A 28 -1.80 21.89 -39.10
CA ASP A 28 -1.94 20.74 -38.22
C ASP A 28 -0.63 20.42 -37.47
N PHE A 29 0.44 21.19 -37.69
CA PHE A 29 1.76 21.03 -37.09
C PHE A 29 2.47 19.69 -37.35
N GLU A 30 1.88 18.81 -38.16
CA GLU A 30 2.36 17.46 -38.45
C GLU A 30 3.65 17.43 -39.28
N SER A 31 4.08 18.59 -39.80
CA SER A 31 5.39 18.75 -40.43
C SER A 31 6.55 18.55 -39.43
N GLY A 32 6.30 18.65 -38.13
CA GLY A 32 7.31 18.58 -37.07
C GLY A 32 8.29 19.78 -37.04
N SER A 33 8.05 20.80 -37.87
CA SER A 33 8.89 22.00 -37.98
C SER A 33 8.24 23.21 -37.31
N PHE A 34 9.03 24.05 -36.62
CA PHE A 34 8.53 25.24 -35.94
C PHE A 34 9.44 26.47 -36.12
N PRO A 35 8.90 27.66 -36.44
CA PRO A 35 7.52 27.89 -36.85
C PRO A 35 7.22 27.14 -38.18
N PRO A 36 5.97 26.74 -38.44
CA PRO A 36 5.61 26.09 -39.70
C PRO A 36 5.89 26.97 -40.92
N LEU A 37 5.91 26.38 -42.11
CA LEU A 37 6.26 27.10 -43.34
C LEU A 37 5.34 28.33 -43.54
N GLY A 38 5.95 29.52 -43.56
CA GLY A 38 5.24 30.78 -43.77
C GLY A 38 4.68 31.42 -42.50
N TRP A 39 4.67 30.70 -41.38
CA TRP A 39 4.42 31.27 -40.06
C TRP A 39 5.68 31.97 -39.53
N SER A 40 5.49 32.86 -38.57
CA SER A 40 6.60 33.51 -37.87
C SER A 40 6.39 33.47 -36.36
N ASN A 41 7.44 33.12 -35.63
CA ASN A 41 7.55 33.38 -34.20
C ASN A 41 8.62 34.48 -34.01
N PRO A 42 8.24 35.74 -33.75
CA PRO A 42 9.19 36.83 -33.56
C PRO A 42 9.96 36.74 -32.22
N GLY A 43 9.64 35.79 -31.34
CA GLY A 43 10.17 35.65 -29.99
C GLY A 43 9.48 36.58 -29.00
N GLY A 44 9.66 36.29 -27.71
CA GLY A 44 9.06 37.03 -26.62
C GLY A 44 9.77 38.34 -26.29
N GLU A 45 9.18 39.11 -25.37
CA GLU A 45 9.64 40.46 -24.99
C GLU A 45 11.11 40.46 -24.48
N PHE A 46 11.60 39.33 -23.98
CA PHE A 46 12.99 39.13 -23.55
C PHE A 46 13.85 38.28 -24.51
N GLY A 47 13.36 37.99 -25.72
CA GLY A 47 14.09 37.27 -26.78
C GLY A 47 14.07 35.74 -26.68
N ASN A 48 13.25 35.18 -25.77
CA ASN A 48 13.03 33.73 -25.68
C ASN A 48 12.02 33.27 -26.74
N ILE A 49 12.16 32.05 -27.24
CA ILE A 49 11.20 31.42 -28.15
C ILE A 49 10.50 30.36 -27.32
N LEU A 50 9.26 30.63 -26.91
CA LEU A 50 8.47 29.79 -26.00
C LEU A 50 7.41 28.98 -26.74
N TRP A 51 6.85 29.53 -27.82
CA TRP A 51 6.08 28.73 -28.77
C TRP A 51 7.03 27.81 -29.54
N SER A 52 6.78 26.51 -29.46
CA SER A 52 7.53 25.50 -30.19
C SER A 52 6.63 24.31 -30.55
N ASN A 53 7.15 23.36 -31.33
CA ASN A 53 6.44 22.14 -31.66
C ASN A 53 6.65 21.08 -30.56
N TYR A 54 5.58 20.41 -30.15
CA TYR A 54 5.62 19.29 -29.20
C TYR A 54 5.40 17.96 -29.92
N SER A 55 6.32 17.02 -29.73
CA SER A 55 6.20 15.66 -30.30
C SER A 55 5.48 14.71 -29.35
N GLY A 56 4.57 13.90 -29.89
CA GLY A 56 3.86 12.83 -29.17
C GLY A 56 2.45 13.20 -28.70
N VAL A 57 1.97 14.40 -29.03
CA VAL A 57 0.66 14.91 -28.63
C VAL A 57 0.08 15.72 -29.78
N SER A 58 -1.18 15.45 -30.13
CA SER A 58 -1.95 16.17 -31.15
C SER A 58 -3.43 16.20 -30.76
N GLY A 59 -4.19 17.11 -31.37
CA GLY A 59 -5.62 17.35 -31.18
C GLY A 59 -6.42 16.05 -31.22
N TYR A 60 -7.11 15.77 -30.12
CA TYR A 60 -7.92 14.56 -29.93
C TYR A 60 -7.18 13.24 -30.22
N GLY A 61 -5.85 13.24 -30.13
CA GLY A 61 -5.00 12.08 -30.43
C GLY A 61 -4.87 11.72 -31.91
N THR A 62 -5.22 12.63 -32.82
CA THR A 62 -5.15 12.41 -34.27
C THR A 62 -3.99 13.20 -34.88
N GLY A 63 -2.81 12.59 -34.90
CA GLY A 63 -1.57 13.24 -35.31
C GLY A 63 -0.43 12.84 -34.38
N SER A 64 0.71 13.48 -34.52
CA SER A 64 1.91 13.26 -33.71
C SER A 64 2.51 14.55 -33.18
N TYR A 65 2.06 15.71 -33.64
CA TYR A 65 2.65 16.99 -33.32
C TYR A 65 1.58 18.03 -32.99
N SER A 66 1.96 19.04 -32.20
CA SER A 66 1.11 20.19 -31.88
C SER A 66 1.99 21.41 -31.60
N ALA A 67 1.42 22.61 -31.62
CA ALA A 67 2.09 23.78 -31.07
C ALA A 67 1.91 23.81 -29.56
N PHE A 68 2.96 24.15 -28.83
CA PHE A 68 2.86 24.38 -27.39
C PHE A 68 3.67 25.58 -26.95
N TYR A 69 3.20 26.21 -25.89
CA TYR A 69 3.87 27.27 -25.16
C TYR A 69 4.32 26.75 -23.80
N ASP A 70 5.62 26.87 -23.50
CA ASP A 70 6.22 26.42 -22.24
C ASP A 70 6.06 27.46 -21.11
N GLY A 71 4.87 27.50 -20.51
CA GLY A 71 4.59 28.34 -19.34
C GLY A 71 5.10 27.75 -18.02
N TYR A 72 5.41 26.44 -17.98
CA TYR A 72 5.80 25.75 -16.75
C TYR A 72 7.23 26.05 -16.31
N TYR A 73 8.19 26.08 -17.25
CA TYR A 73 9.59 26.33 -16.93
C TYR A 73 10.02 27.79 -17.13
N TRP A 74 9.31 28.55 -17.97
CA TRP A 74 9.72 29.88 -18.43
C TRP A 74 8.65 30.92 -18.16
N ASP A 75 8.39 31.13 -16.86
CA ASP A 75 7.40 32.09 -16.36
C ASP A 75 7.80 33.57 -16.57
N GLY A 76 6.83 34.41 -16.92
CA GLY A 76 6.93 35.87 -16.95
C GLY A 76 7.29 36.50 -18.29
N ASP A 77 7.29 35.73 -19.40
CA ASP A 77 7.59 36.23 -20.75
C ASP A 77 6.38 36.02 -21.68
N VAL A 78 6.18 36.96 -22.61
CA VAL A 78 5.05 36.94 -23.54
C VAL A 78 5.56 36.56 -24.91
N ASP A 79 5.08 35.46 -25.49
CA ASP A 79 5.50 35.02 -26.83
C ASP A 79 4.32 34.92 -27.80
N SER A 80 4.61 35.04 -29.09
CA SER A 80 3.60 35.08 -30.15
C SER A 80 3.89 34.14 -31.31
N MET A 81 2.82 33.53 -31.83
CA MET A 81 2.86 32.74 -33.07
C MET A 81 1.94 33.41 -34.10
N ILE A 82 2.51 33.81 -35.23
CA ILE A 82 1.84 34.62 -36.26
C ILE A 82 1.64 33.80 -37.53
N THR A 83 0.41 33.83 -38.05
CA THR A 83 0.02 33.13 -39.29
C THR A 83 0.70 33.74 -40.53
N PRO A 84 0.79 32.97 -41.64
CA PRO A 84 1.01 33.52 -42.97
C PRO A 84 -0.07 34.55 -43.34
N VAL A 85 0.18 35.29 -44.43
CA VAL A 85 -0.85 36.14 -45.04
C VAL A 85 -1.90 35.27 -45.70
N PHE A 86 -3.17 35.49 -45.36
CA PHE A 86 -4.33 34.90 -46.05
C PHE A 86 -5.28 36.00 -46.55
N SER A 87 -6.24 35.67 -47.41
CA SER A 87 -7.18 36.63 -48.01
C SER A 87 -8.62 36.32 -47.61
N GLN A 88 -9.08 36.90 -46.50
CA GLN A 88 -10.46 36.77 -46.04
C GLN A 88 -11.43 37.60 -46.88
N SER A 89 -12.65 37.09 -47.12
CA SER A 89 -13.71 37.85 -47.80
C SER A 89 -14.76 38.41 -46.82
N PHE A 90 -15.47 37.55 -46.05
CA PHE A 90 -16.51 37.96 -45.09
C PHE A 90 -16.99 36.76 -44.24
N GLY A 91 -17.05 36.92 -42.91
CA GLY A 91 -17.78 36.01 -42.00
C GLY A 91 -17.09 34.68 -41.60
N GLU A 92 -15.83 34.47 -41.98
CA GLU A 92 -15.03 33.31 -41.57
C GLU A 92 -14.58 33.41 -40.09
N SER A 93 -14.24 32.27 -39.49
CA SER A 93 -13.72 32.19 -38.12
C SER A 93 -12.31 31.58 -38.12
N VAL A 94 -11.50 31.96 -37.14
CA VAL A 94 -10.35 31.14 -36.77
C VAL A 94 -10.82 30.02 -35.85
N ILE A 95 -10.52 28.79 -36.24
CA ILE A 95 -10.90 27.57 -35.53
C ILE A 95 -9.63 26.85 -35.15
N PHE A 96 -9.53 26.42 -33.90
CA PHE A 96 -8.36 25.72 -33.40
C PHE A 96 -8.74 24.80 -32.25
N ASP A 97 -7.98 23.71 -32.12
CA ASP A 97 -8.03 22.84 -30.96
C ASP A 97 -7.05 23.35 -29.91
N PHE A 98 -7.41 23.20 -28.63
CA PHE A 98 -6.57 23.62 -27.52
C PHE A 98 -6.67 22.65 -26.34
N ALA A 99 -5.61 22.60 -25.53
CA ALA A 99 -5.59 21.91 -24.26
C ALA A 99 -4.77 22.67 -23.23
N TYR A 100 -5.29 22.79 -22.00
CA TYR A 100 -4.66 23.54 -20.92
C TYR A 100 -5.11 23.05 -19.53
N ALA A 101 -4.16 23.02 -18.60
CA ALA A 101 -4.40 22.80 -17.18
C ALA A 101 -3.75 23.94 -16.39
N PRO A 102 -4.45 24.64 -15.48
CA PRO A 102 -3.83 25.65 -14.62
C PRO A 102 -2.76 25.04 -13.73
N TYR A 103 -1.75 25.84 -13.35
CA TYR A 103 -0.76 25.41 -12.38
C TYR A 103 -1.34 25.57 -10.96
N ASP A 104 -1.37 24.49 -10.20
CA ASP A 104 -1.79 24.51 -8.78
C ASP A 104 -0.55 24.60 -7.89
N ASP A 105 -0.38 25.73 -7.20
CA ASP A 105 0.74 25.97 -6.29
C ASP A 105 0.57 25.38 -4.89
N GLY A 106 -0.50 24.60 -4.67
CA GLY A 106 -0.87 24.00 -3.39
C GLY A 106 -1.84 24.86 -2.56
N GLY A 107 -2.35 25.96 -3.12
CA GLY A 107 -3.38 26.80 -2.50
C GLY A 107 -4.23 27.61 -3.47
N THR A 108 -3.72 27.95 -4.65
CA THR A 108 -4.41 28.72 -5.69
C THR A 108 -4.04 28.24 -7.09
N ASP A 109 -5.03 28.19 -7.97
CA ASP A 109 -4.82 27.94 -9.39
C ASP A 109 -4.32 29.21 -10.09
N LEU A 110 -3.21 29.07 -10.80
CA LEU A 110 -2.54 30.13 -11.54
C LEU A 110 -2.78 29.92 -13.04
N TYR A 111 -3.23 30.99 -13.70
CA TYR A 111 -3.78 30.94 -15.05
C TYR A 111 -2.96 31.81 -16.01
N SER A 112 -2.82 31.33 -17.25
CA SER A 112 -2.37 32.11 -18.41
C SER A 112 -3.53 32.40 -19.34
N ASP A 113 -3.52 33.60 -19.93
CA ASP A 113 -4.52 33.98 -20.91
C ASP A 113 -3.98 33.77 -22.33
N LEU A 114 -4.90 33.54 -23.27
CA LEU A 114 -4.60 33.51 -24.71
C LEU A 114 -5.24 34.74 -25.35
N TYR A 115 -4.42 35.61 -25.92
CA TYR A 115 -4.83 36.77 -26.68
C TYR A 115 -4.70 36.46 -28.17
N ILE A 116 -5.79 36.62 -28.89
CA ILE A 116 -5.81 36.50 -30.34
C ILE A 116 -5.84 37.90 -30.90
N TYR A 117 -4.83 38.27 -31.68
CA TYR A 117 -4.81 39.52 -32.43
C TYR A 117 -5.05 39.24 -33.90
N TYR A 118 -5.63 40.21 -34.58
CA TYR A 118 -5.82 40.19 -36.03
C TYR A 118 -5.21 41.43 -36.66
N LYS A 119 -4.92 41.34 -37.95
CA LYS A 119 -4.40 42.44 -38.76
C LYS A 119 -5.20 42.57 -40.04
N LEU A 120 -5.58 43.79 -40.40
CA LEU A 120 -6.29 44.12 -41.64
C LEU A 120 -5.30 44.43 -42.77
N ASP A 121 -5.76 44.28 -44.01
CA ASP A 121 -4.97 44.67 -45.19
C ASP A 121 -4.65 46.16 -45.16
N LEU A 122 -3.41 46.53 -45.51
CA LEU A 122 -2.87 47.90 -45.52
C LEU A 122 -2.79 48.63 -44.16
N ASP A 123 -3.08 47.96 -43.04
CA ASP A 123 -2.85 48.50 -41.70
C ASP A 123 -1.47 48.11 -41.16
N TYR A 124 -0.84 48.98 -40.38
CA TYR A 124 0.39 48.65 -39.65
C TYR A 124 0.12 48.13 -38.24
N ASN A 125 -1.09 48.34 -37.70
CA ASN A 125 -1.46 47.99 -36.34
C ASN A 125 -2.01 46.55 -36.22
N TRP A 126 -1.85 45.97 -35.04
CA TRP A 126 -2.54 44.76 -34.61
C TRP A 126 -3.71 45.14 -33.71
N TYR A 127 -4.83 44.44 -33.88
CA TYR A 127 -6.05 44.65 -33.11
C TYR A 127 -6.35 43.40 -32.28
N LEU A 128 -6.70 43.56 -31.01
CA LEU A 128 -7.13 42.43 -30.18
C LEU A 128 -8.50 41.95 -30.69
N LEU A 129 -8.55 40.69 -31.14
CA LEU A 129 -9.77 40.00 -31.54
C LEU A 129 -10.53 39.51 -30.31
N GLU A 130 -9.83 38.72 -29.48
CA GLU A 130 -10.39 38.13 -28.28
C GLU A 130 -9.28 37.90 -27.27
N GLN A 131 -9.54 38.23 -26.01
CA GLN A 131 -8.79 37.72 -24.87
C GLN A 131 -9.58 36.54 -24.31
N ILE A 132 -8.93 35.40 -24.19
CA ILE A 132 -9.50 34.19 -23.62
C ILE A 132 -8.84 33.99 -22.25
N PRO A 133 -9.59 34.26 -21.15
CA PRO A 133 -9.10 34.00 -19.81
C PRO A 133 -8.68 32.54 -19.64
N GLY A 134 -7.61 32.27 -18.92
CA GLY A 134 -7.12 30.89 -18.70
C GLY A 134 -8.17 29.97 -18.05
N ALA A 135 -9.08 30.52 -17.25
CA ALA A 135 -10.21 29.78 -16.70
C ALA A 135 -11.17 29.23 -17.77
N LEU A 136 -11.25 29.89 -18.93
CA LEU A 136 -12.01 29.43 -20.10
C LEU A 136 -11.17 28.56 -21.05
N LEU A 137 -9.86 28.48 -20.84
CA LEU A 137 -8.96 27.55 -21.55
C LEU A 137 -8.84 26.20 -20.83
N GLN A 138 -9.23 26.11 -19.56
CA GLN A 138 -9.07 24.89 -18.78
C GLN A 138 -9.86 23.71 -19.36
N THR A 139 -9.14 22.74 -19.94
CA THR A 139 -9.69 21.48 -20.45
C THR A 139 -9.35 20.28 -19.58
N SER A 140 -8.43 20.44 -18.62
CA SER A 140 -8.01 19.43 -17.64
C SER A 140 -7.95 20.04 -16.23
N PRO A 141 -8.15 19.25 -15.15
CA PRO A 141 -7.99 19.75 -13.78
C PRO A 141 -6.61 20.39 -13.54
N SER A 142 -6.57 21.37 -12.65
CA SER A 142 -5.35 22.07 -12.26
C SER A 142 -4.30 21.10 -11.69
N THR A 143 -3.03 21.36 -11.97
CA THR A 143 -1.92 20.46 -11.59
C THR A 143 -0.65 21.25 -11.30
N GLY A 144 0.02 20.92 -10.19
CA GLY A 144 1.36 21.46 -9.87
C GLY A 144 2.50 20.80 -10.65
N SER A 145 2.19 19.82 -11.52
CA SER A 145 3.16 19.12 -12.37
C SER A 145 3.10 19.61 -13.82
N TYR A 146 4.16 19.36 -14.58
CA TYR A 146 4.20 19.67 -16.02
C TYR A 146 3.01 19.06 -16.75
N PHE A 147 2.22 19.88 -17.44
CA PHE A 147 1.03 19.43 -18.15
C PHE A 147 1.37 18.91 -19.55
N THR A 148 0.79 17.75 -19.89
CA THR A 148 0.83 17.14 -21.23
C THR A 148 -0.52 16.48 -21.48
N PRO A 149 -1.31 16.91 -22.48
CA PRO A 149 -2.70 16.51 -22.60
C PRO A 149 -2.85 15.11 -23.19
N THR A 150 -3.87 14.39 -22.75
CA THR A 150 -4.39 13.17 -23.35
C THR A 150 -5.38 13.50 -24.47
N SER A 151 -5.74 12.51 -25.29
CA SER A 151 -6.71 12.68 -26.39
C SER A 151 -8.10 13.14 -25.93
N SER A 152 -8.46 12.94 -24.66
CA SER A 152 -9.74 13.40 -24.08
C SER A 152 -9.71 14.80 -23.49
N GLU A 153 -8.53 15.45 -23.41
CA GLU A 153 -8.34 16.75 -22.75
C GLU A 153 -8.21 17.90 -23.77
N TRP A 154 -8.63 17.66 -25.01
CA TRP A 154 -8.69 18.68 -26.06
C TRP A 154 -10.11 19.24 -26.18
N SER A 155 -10.19 20.52 -26.54
CA SER A 155 -11.43 21.20 -26.89
C SER A 155 -11.21 22.05 -28.14
N THR A 156 -12.27 22.41 -28.84
CA THR A 156 -12.22 23.23 -30.06
C THR A 156 -12.86 24.58 -29.80
N ARG A 157 -12.20 25.65 -30.27
CA ARG A 157 -12.74 27.02 -30.24
C ARG A 157 -12.85 27.58 -31.65
N ALA A 158 -13.90 28.36 -31.89
CA ALA A 158 -14.09 29.15 -33.10
C ALA A 158 -14.32 30.61 -32.74
N VAL A 159 -13.59 31.53 -33.38
CA VAL A 159 -13.69 32.98 -33.15
C VAL A 159 -13.88 33.69 -34.48
N VAL A 160 -15.00 34.42 -34.62
CA VAL A 160 -15.36 35.12 -35.87
C VAL A 160 -14.36 36.22 -36.17
N LEU A 161 -13.83 36.24 -37.39
CA LEU A 161 -12.84 37.22 -37.85
C LEU A 161 -13.53 38.45 -38.46
N PRO A 162 -13.07 39.67 -38.13
CA PRO A 162 -13.50 40.90 -38.80
C PRO A 162 -13.14 40.87 -40.28
N ASP A 163 -14.01 41.43 -41.11
CA ASP A 163 -13.84 41.45 -42.57
C ASP A 163 -12.48 42.00 -43.00
N ASN A 164 -11.88 41.35 -44.01
CA ASN A 164 -10.56 41.68 -44.54
C ASN A 164 -9.39 41.45 -43.58
N THR A 165 -9.54 40.54 -42.60
CA THR A 165 -8.38 40.05 -41.84
C THR A 165 -7.41 39.34 -42.78
N VAL A 166 -6.12 39.69 -42.67
CA VAL A 166 -5.04 39.11 -43.48
C VAL A 166 -4.04 38.30 -42.67
N ARG A 167 -3.97 38.48 -41.34
CA ARG A 167 -3.14 37.69 -40.43
C ARG A 167 -3.75 37.60 -39.03
N ILE A 168 -3.36 36.55 -38.31
CA ILE A 168 -3.72 36.33 -36.91
C ILE A 168 -2.43 36.11 -36.11
N SER A 169 -2.41 36.55 -34.86
CA SER A 169 -1.34 36.31 -33.90
C SER A 169 -1.94 35.69 -32.64
N PHE A 170 -1.43 34.52 -32.25
CA PHE A 170 -1.74 33.89 -30.98
C PHE A 170 -0.66 34.31 -29.99
N VAL A 171 -1.05 35.03 -28.94
CA VAL A 171 -0.14 35.60 -27.93
C VAL A 171 -0.56 35.09 -26.57
N THR A 172 0.37 34.62 -25.76
CA THR A 172 0.06 34.18 -24.39
C THR A 172 1.08 34.74 -23.41
N ASP A 173 0.62 35.04 -22.20
CA ASP A 173 1.42 35.48 -21.08
C ASP A 173 1.52 34.36 -20.04
N SER A 174 2.72 34.07 -19.52
CA SER A 174 2.86 33.21 -18.33
C SER A 174 2.93 34.06 -17.07
N PHE A 175 1.99 33.82 -16.15
CA PHE A 175 2.03 34.33 -14.78
C PHE A 175 1.90 33.17 -13.78
N ASN A 176 3.00 32.45 -13.60
CA ASN A 176 3.19 31.24 -12.80
C ASN A 176 2.23 30.10 -13.18
N SER A 177 2.04 29.86 -14.47
CA SER A 177 1.03 28.94 -15.02
C SER A 177 1.64 27.62 -15.55
N ASN A 178 0.85 26.83 -16.29
CA ASN A 178 1.30 25.60 -16.95
C ASN A 178 1.32 25.75 -18.48
N ASN A 179 1.68 24.68 -19.19
CA ASN A 179 1.80 24.70 -20.65
C ASN A 179 0.43 24.81 -21.36
N LEU A 180 0.39 25.58 -22.46
CA LEU A 180 -0.77 25.70 -23.35
C LEU A 180 -0.47 25.02 -24.69
N PHE A 181 -1.35 24.12 -25.11
CA PHE A 181 -1.25 23.43 -26.41
C PHE A 181 -2.30 23.95 -27.38
N LEU A 182 -1.91 24.15 -28.64
CA LEU A 182 -2.78 24.48 -29.77
C LEU A 182 -2.53 23.51 -30.92
N ASP A 183 -3.59 23.13 -31.62
CA ASP A 183 -3.50 22.26 -32.79
C ASP A 183 -4.62 22.52 -33.80
N ASN A 184 -4.50 21.96 -35.01
CA ASN A 184 -5.51 21.99 -36.07
C ASN A 184 -6.05 23.41 -36.37
N ILE A 185 -5.15 24.40 -36.41
CA ILE A 185 -5.52 25.79 -36.65
C ILE A 185 -5.97 25.96 -38.10
N LYS A 186 -7.17 26.49 -38.28
CA LYS A 186 -7.71 26.82 -39.60
C LYS A 186 -8.48 28.12 -39.60
N VAL A 187 -8.53 28.76 -40.76
CA VAL A 187 -9.49 29.83 -41.05
C VAL A 187 -10.51 29.28 -42.03
N ASP A 188 -11.72 29.09 -41.51
CA ASP A 188 -12.85 28.48 -42.21
C ASP A 188 -14.18 28.97 -41.60
N PHE A 189 -15.32 28.58 -42.17
CA PHE A 189 -16.61 28.78 -41.51
C PHE A 189 -16.70 27.89 -40.27
N ALA A 190 -17.27 28.40 -39.16
CA ALA A 190 -17.54 27.64 -37.92
C ALA A 190 -18.33 26.34 -38.22
N PRO A 191 -18.36 25.32 -37.32
CA PRO A 191 -19.19 24.13 -37.51
C PRO A 191 -20.55 24.54 -38.05
N THR A 192 -20.94 24.04 -39.21
CA THR A 192 -22.22 24.42 -39.82
C THR A 192 -23.21 23.32 -39.51
N GLY A 193 -24.41 23.70 -39.09
CA GLY A 193 -25.50 22.75 -38.90
C GLY A 193 -26.02 22.59 -37.49
N ASP A 194 -27.17 21.93 -37.43
CA ASP A 194 -27.91 21.52 -36.25
C ASP A 194 -27.43 20.08 -35.94
N ASP A 195 -26.69 19.83 -34.85
CA ASP A 195 -26.25 18.47 -34.45
C ASP A 195 -26.25 18.29 -32.91
N LEU A 196 -27.18 17.50 -32.40
CA LEU A 196 -27.38 17.10 -31.01
C LEU A 196 -27.05 15.60 -30.83
N ALA A 197 -25.96 15.32 -30.13
CA ALA A 197 -25.57 13.97 -29.78
C ALA A 197 -26.18 13.52 -28.44
N VAL A 198 -26.79 12.33 -28.40
CA VAL A 198 -27.06 11.59 -27.16
C VAL A 198 -25.78 10.83 -26.77
N GLN A 199 -25.01 11.40 -25.84
CA GLN A 199 -23.70 10.85 -25.47
C GLN A 199 -23.80 9.61 -24.57
N GLY A 200 -24.86 9.48 -23.78
CA GLY A 200 -25.01 8.33 -22.90
C GLY A 200 -26.33 8.31 -22.12
N VAL A 201 -26.75 7.10 -21.75
CA VAL A 201 -27.97 6.84 -20.96
C VAL A 201 -27.58 6.36 -19.56
N PHE A 202 -28.08 7.03 -18.54
CA PHE A 202 -27.84 6.73 -17.15
C PHE A 202 -29.06 6.05 -16.54
N ALA A 203 -29.03 4.72 -16.51
CA ALA A 203 -30.05 3.87 -15.92
C ALA A 203 -29.44 2.77 -15.03
N LYS A 204 -30.29 2.04 -14.31
CA LYS A 204 -29.89 0.82 -13.59
C LYS A 204 -29.90 -0.36 -14.54
N GLY A 205 -28.87 -1.17 -14.53
CA GLY A 205 -28.88 -2.44 -15.29
C GLY A 205 -29.62 -3.54 -14.56
N ARG A 206 -29.74 -3.45 -13.23
CA ARG A 206 -30.56 -4.33 -12.39
C ARG A 206 -31.49 -3.51 -11.51
N PHE A 207 -32.78 -3.80 -11.56
CA PHE A 207 -33.80 -3.11 -10.76
C PHE A 207 -34.60 -4.09 -9.90
N PRO A 208 -34.57 -4.00 -8.56
CA PRO A 208 -35.34 -4.89 -7.69
C PRO A 208 -36.69 -4.29 -7.28
N ILE A 209 -37.77 -4.65 -7.99
CA ILE A 209 -39.14 -4.12 -7.78
C ILE A 209 -39.55 -4.06 -6.30
N PRO A 210 -39.35 -5.10 -5.47
CA PRO A 210 -39.87 -5.09 -4.10
C PRO A 210 -39.18 -4.07 -3.16
N TYR A 211 -38.03 -3.53 -3.57
CA TYR A 211 -37.12 -2.80 -2.69
C TYR A 211 -36.81 -1.37 -3.18
N LEU A 212 -36.99 -1.13 -4.47
CA LEU A 212 -36.87 0.18 -5.10
C LEU A 212 -38.20 0.52 -5.79
N ALA A 213 -38.97 1.43 -5.20
CA ALA A 213 -40.31 1.78 -5.69
C ALA A 213 -40.26 2.50 -7.04
N SER A 214 -39.31 3.41 -7.21
CA SER A 214 -39.11 4.14 -8.46
C SER A 214 -37.66 4.58 -8.60
N ASP A 215 -37.26 4.85 -9.85
CA ASP A 215 -35.97 5.44 -10.16
C ASP A 215 -36.10 6.45 -11.31
N THR A 216 -35.09 7.31 -11.42
CA THR A 216 -35.00 8.32 -12.48
C THR A 216 -33.98 7.84 -13.50
N ILE A 217 -34.37 7.85 -14.78
CA ILE A 217 -33.45 7.70 -15.90
C ILE A 217 -32.99 9.11 -16.29
N SER A 218 -31.71 9.24 -16.62
CA SER A 218 -31.13 10.48 -17.12
C SER A 218 -30.31 10.21 -18.38
N ALA A 219 -29.99 11.25 -19.13
CA ALA A 219 -29.12 11.14 -20.31
C ALA A 219 -28.25 12.38 -20.48
N SER A 220 -27.03 12.19 -20.99
CA SER A 220 -26.13 13.28 -21.37
C SER A 220 -26.36 13.65 -22.83
N ILE A 221 -26.64 14.93 -23.09
CA ILE A 221 -26.87 15.48 -24.43
C ILE A 221 -25.80 16.52 -24.69
N LYS A 222 -25.15 16.45 -25.85
CA LYS A 222 -24.17 17.45 -26.29
C LYS A 222 -24.60 18.06 -27.61
N ASN A 223 -24.61 19.38 -27.69
CA ASN A 223 -24.69 20.06 -28.97
C ASN A 223 -23.29 20.05 -29.59
N VAL A 224 -23.06 19.20 -30.58
CA VAL A 224 -21.79 19.14 -31.32
C VAL A 224 -21.86 19.99 -32.60
N GLY A 225 -23.05 20.47 -32.97
CA GLY A 225 -23.28 21.42 -34.06
C GLY A 225 -22.87 22.85 -33.71
N GLY A 226 -22.95 23.74 -34.71
CA GLY A 226 -22.56 25.14 -34.57
C GLY A 226 -23.68 26.10 -34.22
N THR A 227 -24.94 25.64 -34.26
CA THR A 227 -26.11 26.44 -33.96
C THR A 227 -26.56 26.21 -32.51
N THR A 228 -27.09 27.23 -31.84
CA THR A 228 -27.74 27.04 -30.54
C THR A 228 -29.12 26.41 -30.74
N PHE A 229 -29.35 25.25 -30.15
CA PHE A 229 -30.69 24.66 -30.11
C PHE A 229 -31.51 25.30 -29.01
N ASN A 230 -32.74 25.70 -29.32
CA ASN A 230 -33.68 26.26 -28.36
C ASN A 230 -34.98 25.46 -28.36
N ASN A 231 -35.53 25.23 -27.18
CA ASN A 231 -36.82 24.56 -26.97
C ASN A 231 -36.98 23.22 -27.71
N PHE A 232 -35.93 22.39 -27.68
CA PHE A 232 -35.98 21.04 -28.25
C PHE A 232 -36.33 20.01 -27.18
N TYR A 233 -36.87 18.87 -27.62
CA TYR A 233 -37.21 17.76 -26.72
C TYR A 233 -36.18 16.65 -26.81
N VAL A 234 -35.87 16.08 -25.65
CA VAL A 234 -35.18 14.80 -25.53
C VAL A 234 -36.23 13.78 -25.11
N TYR A 235 -36.30 12.66 -25.82
CA TYR A 235 -37.32 11.64 -25.63
C TYR A 235 -36.72 10.41 -24.95
N LEU A 236 -37.51 9.78 -24.08
CA LEU A 236 -37.24 8.49 -23.46
C LEU A 236 -38.33 7.51 -23.88
N GLU A 237 -37.91 6.36 -24.40
CA GLU A 237 -38.78 5.24 -24.72
C GLU A 237 -38.28 3.97 -24.01
N LEU A 238 -39.15 3.36 -23.20
CA LEU A 238 -38.94 2.02 -22.65
C LEU A 238 -39.78 1.01 -23.44
N THR A 239 -39.16 -0.10 -23.83
CA THR A 239 -39.83 -1.23 -24.49
C THR A 239 -39.44 -2.57 -23.85
N GLY A 240 -40.15 -3.64 -24.20
CA GLY A 240 -39.95 -4.98 -23.64
C GLY A 240 -40.89 -5.26 -22.48
N ALA A 241 -40.37 -5.70 -21.34
CA ALA A 241 -41.19 -6.07 -20.18
C ALA A 241 -41.94 -4.89 -19.54
N ASN A 242 -41.35 -3.70 -19.57
CA ASN A 242 -41.95 -2.46 -19.07
C ASN A 242 -41.90 -1.40 -20.18
N THR A 243 -42.98 -0.64 -20.31
CA THR A 243 -43.12 0.39 -21.34
C THR A 243 -43.39 1.76 -20.73
N LEU A 244 -42.76 2.78 -21.28
CA LEU A 244 -42.90 4.18 -20.89
C LEU A 244 -42.52 5.04 -22.09
N LEU A 245 -43.22 6.15 -22.27
CA LEU A 245 -42.81 7.22 -23.16
C LEU A 245 -42.81 8.52 -22.35
N ASP A 246 -41.69 9.22 -22.37
CA ASP A 246 -41.53 10.51 -21.68
C ASP A 246 -40.68 11.44 -22.53
N SER A 247 -40.71 12.74 -22.22
CA SER A 247 -39.91 13.74 -22.88
C SER A 247 -39.58 14.90 -21.95
N VAL A 248 -38.37 15.44 -22.09
CA VAL A 248 -37.92 16.62 -21.35
C VAL A 248 -37.65 17.74 -22.34
N LEU A 249 -38.19 18.93 -22.07
CA LEU A 249 -37.89 20.14 -22.82
C LEU A 249 -36.55 20.72 -22.35
N VAL A 250 -35.62 20.92 -23.26
CA VAL A 250 -34.38 21.67 -23.04
C VAL A 250 -34.57 23.07 -23.62
N SER A 251 -34.52 24.09 -22.77
CA SER A 251 -34.83 25.47 -23.17
C SER A 251 -33.79 26.04 -24.13
N SER A 252 -32.50 25.76 -23.91
CA SER A 252 -31.40 26.19 -24.75
C SER A 252 -30.16 25.33 -24.51
N LEU A 253 -29.41 25.01 -25.57
CA LEU A 253 -28.10 24.37 -25.49
C LEU A 253 -27.19 24.98 -26.56
N ASN A 254 -26.19 25.77 -26.13
CA ASN A 254 -25.27 26.43 -27.04
C ASN A 254 -24.35 25.42 -27.73
N SER A 255 -23.77 25.83 -28.86
CA SER A 255 -22.76 25.05 -29.56
C SER A 255 -21.64 24.58 -28.61
N ASN A 256 -21.25 23.32 -28.77
CA ASN A 256 -20.25 22.59 -27.97
C ASN A 256 -20.59 22.42 -26.47
N GLN A 257 -21.80 22.80 -26.01
CA GLN A 257 -22.22 22.58 -24.62
C GLN A 257 -22.88 21.22 -24.41
N SER A 258 -22.72 20.68 -23.21
CA SER A 258 -23.39 19.46 -22.75
C SER A 258 -24.37 19.75 -21.60
N THR A 259 -25.44 18.97 -21.52
CA THR A 259 -26.40 19.03 -20.42
C THR A 259 -26.87 17.62 -20.06
N VAL A 260 -27.24 17.41 -18.80
CA VAL A 260 -27.85 16.15 -18.35
C VAL A 260 -29.34 16.38 -18.14
N VAL A 261 -30.17 15.67 -18.91
CA VAL A 261 -31.63 15.68 -18.72
C VAL A 261 -32.04 14.55 -17.79
N SER A 262 -33.05 14.80 -16.95
CA SER A 262 -33.64 13.79 -16.07
C SER A 262 -35.13 13.65 -16.37
N PHE A 263 -35.55 12.44 -16.69
CA PHE A 263 -36.95 12.11 -16.99
C PHE A 263 -37.78 11.99 -15.72
N MET A 264 -39.10 11.92 -15.86
CA MET A 264 -39.97 11.67 -14.71
C MET A 264 -39.64 10.32 -14.06
N PRO A 265 -39.63 10.23 -12.71
CA PRO A 265 -39.43 8.97 -12.02
C PRO A 265 -40.45 7.93 -12.49
N TYR A 266 -39.99 6.74 -12.85
CA TYR A 266 -40.84 5.65 -13.33
C TYR A 266 -40.79 4.46 -12.39
N THR A 267 -41.86 3.66 -12.39
CA THR A 267 -42.02 2.48 -11.54
C THR A 267 -42.18 1.24 -12.40
N PRO A 268 -41.15 0.40 -12.54
CA PRO A 268 -41.28 -0.91 -13.16
C PRO A 268 -42.29 -1.78 -12.41
N VAL A 269 -43.12 -2.52 -13.14
CA VAL A 269 -44.17 -3.40 -12.58
C VAL A 269 -44.02 -4.86 -13.01
N LEU A 270 -43.27 -5.14 -14.08
CA LEU A 270 -43.06 -6.48 -14.60
C LEU A 270 -41.57 -6.87 -14.53
N ASN A 271 -41.31 -8.10 -14.10
CA ASN A 271 -39.98 -8.70 -14.20
C ASN A 271 -39.65 -9.00 -15.67
N GLY A 272 -38.41 -8.79 -16.08
CA GLY A 272 -37.92 -9.07 -17.42
C GLY A 272 -36.95 -8.02 -17.94
N TYR A 273 -36.49 -8.22 -19.16
CA TYR A 273 -35.62 -7.25 -19.83
C TYR A 273 -36.46 -6.08 -20.37
N THR A 274 -35.97 -4.87 -20.12
CA THR A 274 -36.51 -3.61 -20.62
C THR A 274 -35.40 -2.89 -21.38
N SER A 275 -35.64 -2.56 -22.64
CA SER A 275 -34.75 -1.73 -23.45
C SER A 275 -35.07 -0.27 -23.17
N VAL A 276 -34.06 0.52 -22.82
CA VAL A 276 -34.13 1.96 -22.64
C VAL A 276 -33.54 2.60 -23.90
N ARG A 277 -34.32 3.43 -24.58
CA ARG A 277 -33.87 4.23 -25.72
C ARG A 277 -34.06 5.70 -25.38
N VAL A 278 -33.01 6.49 -25.55
CA VAL A 278 -33.09 7.95 -25.47
C VAL A 278 -32.73 8.49 -26.84
N PHE A 279 -33.52 9.44 -27.34
CA PHE A 279 -33.30 10.02 -28.65
C PHE A 279 -33.68 11.50 -28.71
N VAL A 280 -33.06 12.23 -29.61
CA VAL A 280 -33.42 13.62 -29.95
C VAL A 280 -34.13 13.67 -31.31
N GLN A 281 -34.49 14.88 -31.75
CA GLN A 281 -35.01 15.10 -33.09
C GLN A 281 -33.92 14.83 -34.14
N PRO A 282 -34.26 14.31 -35.34
CA PRO A 282 -33.28 14.12 -36.40
C PRO A 282 -32.57 15.42 -36.77
N ASP A 283 -31.26 15.30 -36.95
CA ASP A 283 -30.40 16.44 -37.25
C ASP A 283 -29.29 16.03 -38.24
N ASP A 284 -28.22 16.82 -38.35
CA ASP A 284 -27.18 16.62 -39.37
C ASP A 284 -26.37 15.32 -39.19
N ASN A 285 -26.41 14.67 -38.02
CA ASN A 285 -25.71 13.39 -37.79
C ASN A 285 -26.56 12.30 -37.12
N SER A 286 -27.44 11.68 -37.91
CA SER A 286 -28.30 10.55 -37.48
C SER A 286 -27.64 9.35 -36.75
N SER A 287 -26.30 9.25 -36.72
CA SER A 287 -25.60 8.19 -35.98
C SER A 287 -25.46 8.45 -34.48
N ASN A 288 -25.64 9.71 -34.03
CA ASN A 288 -25.50 10.12 -32.64
C ASN A 288 -26.83 10.59 -32.00
N ASP A 289 -27.91 10.67 -32.76
CA ASP A 289 -29.24 11.10 -32.32
C ASP A 289 -29.87 10.20 -31.25
N GLU A 290 -29.38 8.97 -31.09
CA GLU A 290 -29.95 7.99 -30.16
C GLU A 290 -28.92 7.14 -29.43
N ALA A 291 -29.27 6.74 -28.21
CA ALA A 291 -28.49 5.80 -27.42
C ALA A 291 -29.39 4.79 -26.70
N PHE A 292 -28.85 3.59 -26.49
CA PHE A 292 -29.55 2.46 -25.89
C PHE A 292 -28.91 2.01 -24.58
N TYR A 293 -29.72 1.44 -23.71
CA TYR A 293 -29.28 0.83 -22.46
C TYR A 293 -30.21 -0.32 -22.08
N ASN A 294 -29.66 -1.47 -21.66
CA ASN A 294 -30.48 -2.63 -21.28
C ASN A 294 -30.61 -2.78 -19.77
N MET A 295 -31.87 -2.85 -19.32
CA MET A 295 -32.22 -3.10 -17.94
C MET A 295 -32.81 -4.50 -17.76
N ASN A 296 -32.43 -5.18 -16.68
CA ASN A 296 -33.10 -6.38 -16.21
C ASN A 296 -33.84 -6.07 -14.90
N VAL A 297 -35.17 -5.98 -15.02
CA VAL A 297 -36.07 -5.77 -13.89
C VAL A 297 -36.36 -7.12 -13.24
N GLY A 298 -36.10 -7.21 -11.94
CA GLY A 298 -36.26 -8.44 -11.18
C GLY A 298 -36.61 -8.17 -9.72
N SER A 299 -36.29 -9.15 -8.86
CA SER A 299 -36.71 -9.11 -7.45
C SER A 299 -35.57 -9.05 -6.44
N ARG A 300 -34.29 -9.16 -6.87
CA ARG A 300 -33.16 -9.34 -5.95
C ARG A 300 -31.99 -8.41 -6.16
N PHE A 301 -31.58 -8.16 -7.40
CA PHE A 301 -30.31 -7.50 -7.67
C PHE A 301 -30.49 -6.01 -7.98
N LEU A 302 -29.56 -5.21 -7.48
CA LEU A 302 -29.44 -3.78 -7.76
C LEU A 302 -28.04 -3.52 -8.31
N ALA A 303 -27.96 -2.88 -9.48
CA ALA A 303 -26.70 -2.69 -10.18
C ALA A 303 -26.77 -1.60 -11.24
N TYR A 304 -25.59 -1.08 -11.58
CA TYR A 304 -25.39 -0.04 -12.59
C TYR A 304 -24.90 -0.56 -13.92
N ASN A 305 -24.27 -1.75 -13.96
CA ASN A 305 -23.70 -2.37 -15.17
C ASN A 305 -24.80 -2.84 -16.11
N ASP A 306 -24.65 -2.58 -17.40
CA ASP A 306 -25.52 -3.17 -18.42
C ASP A 306 -25.30 -4.69 -18.42
N THR A 307 -26.39 -5.45 -18.45
CA THR A 307 -26.34 -6.91 -18.36
C THR A 307 -25.95 -7.62 -19.66
N THR A 308 -25.89 -6.90 -20.79
CA THR A 308 -25.57 -7.44 -22.11
C THR A 308 -24.23 -6.94 -22.66
N GLU A 309 -23.68 -5.86 -22.09
CA GLU A 309 -22.44 -5.24 -22.55
C GLU A 309 -21.19 -5.96 -22.04
N ASN A 310 -20.16 -6.00 -22.89
CA ASN A 310 -18.87 -6.60 -22.56
C ASN A 310 -18.08 -5.74 -21.56
N TYR A 311 -17.22 -6.39 -20.79
CA TYR A 311 -16.30 -5.70 -19.88
C TYR A 311 -15.00 -5.37 -20.63
N CYS A 312 -14.55 -4.12 -20.55
CA CYS A 312 -13.37 -3.63 -21.26
C CYS A 312 -12.07 -4.01 -20.56
N CYS A 313 -12.03 -3.93 -19.22
CA CYS A 313 -10.82 -4.21 -18.44
C CYS A 313 -11.13 -4.51 -16.95
N GLY A 314 -10.07 -4.85 -16.21
CA GLY A 314 -10.07 -4.97 -14.76
C GLY A 314 -9.33 -3.78 -14.12
N ILE A 315 -9.94 -3.17 -13.11
CA ILE A 315 -9.40 -2.01 -12.39
C ILE A 315 -8.82 -2.48 -11.05
N GLY A 316 -7.68 -1.90 -10.65
CA GLY A 316 -6.98 -2.18 -9.39
C GLY A 316 -5.88 -1.18 -9.08
N TRP A 317 -5.25 -1.35 -7.92
CA TRP A 317 -4.14 -0.51 -7.44
C TRP A 317 -2.94 -1.32 -6.97
N PHE A 318 -1.81 -0.61 -6.84
CA PHE A 318 -0.65 -1.08 -6.08
C PHE A 318 -0.95 -1.01 -4.58
N GLY A 319 -1.48 -2.09 -4.01
CA GLY A 319 -1.72 -2.21 -2.57
C GLY A 319 -3.20 -2.42 -2.22
N GLU A 320 -3.61 -1.82 -1.10
CA GLU A 320 -4.95 -1.97 -0.51
C GLU A 320 -5.92 -0.94 -1.10
N GLY A 321 -7.11 -1.37 -1.50
CA GLY A 321 -8.09 -0.47 -2.14
C GLY A 321 -9.54 -0.93 -2.06
N TYR A 322 -10.45 -0.01 -2.38
CA TYR A 322 -11.90 -0.23 -2.44
C TYR A 322 -12.45 0.27 -3.77
N TRP A 323 -13.37 -0.47 -4.38
CA TRP A 323 -14.20 -0.02 -5.50
C TRP A 323 -15.66 -0.26 -5.16
N LEU A 324 -16.43 0.82 -5.10
CA LEU A 324 -17.76 0.89 -4.51
C LEU A 324 -18.78 1.59 -5.42
N SER A 325 -19.90 0.93 -5.69
CA SER A 325 -21.07 1.60 -6.25
C SER A 325 -21.98 2.13 -5.15
N LYS A 326 -22.47 3.37 -5.31
CA LYS A 326 -23.45 3.99 -4.41
C LYS A 326 -24.87 3.68 -4.88
N TYR A 327 -25.66 3.11 -3.98
CA TYR A 327 -27.04 2.74 -4.26
C TYR A 327 -28.00 3.36 -3.25
N ARG A 328 -29.30 3.32 -3.60
CA ARG A 328 -30.42 3.74 -2.75
C ARG A 328 -31.49 2.66 -2.78
N LEU A 329 -32.11 2.40 -1.62
CA LEU A 329 -33.29 1.56 -1.51
C LEU A 329 -34.43 2.31 -0.82
N THR A 330 -35.64 2.16 -1.34
CA THR A 330 -36.86 2.79 -0.77
C THR A 330 -37.43 2.01 0.41
N ASN A 331 -37.16 0.70 0.47
CA ASN A 331 -37.75 -0.19 1.47
C ASN A 331 -36.74 -0.49 2.60
N ALA A 332 -37.04 -0.02 3.81
CA ALA A 332 -36.22 -0.27 5.00
C ALA A 332 -36.28 -1.71 5.51
N ASN A 333 -37.29 -2.50 5.09
CA ASN A 333 -37.49 -3.88 5.53
C ASN A 333 -36.67 -4.87 4.68
N THR A 334 -35.41 -4.53 4.44
CA THR A 334 -34.52 -5.23 3.52
C THR A 334 -33.14 -5.44 4.12
N ARG A 335 -32.43 -6.44 3.60
CA ARG A 335 -31.02 -6.69 3.88
C ARG A 335 -30.22 -6.82 2.60
N ILE A 336 -28.96 -6.44 2.66
CA ILE A 336 -27.96 -6.80 1.66
C ILE A 336 -27.30 -8.10 2.14
N LYS A 337 -27.52 -9.17 1.38
CA LYS A 337 -27.03 -10.52 1.69
C LYS A 337 -25.61 -10.74 1.19
N SER A 338 -25.34 -10.29 -0.03
CA SER A 338 -24.04 -10.46 -0.67
C SER A 338 -23.75 -9.35 -1.66
N VAL A 339 -22.48 -9.24 -2.01
CA VAL A 339 -22.00 -8.43 -3.13
C VAL A 339 -21.55 -9.36 -4.23
N ASN A 340 -22.01 -9.14 -5.47
CA ASN A 340 -21.49 -9.86 -6.62
C ASN A 340 -20.57 -8.93 -7.40
N VAL A 341 -19.41 -9.43 -7.80
CA VAL A 341 -18.43 -8.63 -8.53
C VAL A 341 -17.95 -9.40 -9.74
N ARG A 342 -17.93 -8.71 -10.89
CA ARG A 342 -17.31 -9.23 -12.10
C ARG A 342 -15.80 -9.23 -11.92
N ILE A 343 -15.17 -10.39 -12.06
CA ILE A 343 -13.72 -10.52 -12.01
C ILE A 343 -13.15 -10.55 -13.42
N ILE A 344 -12.14 -9.72 -13.70
CA ILE A 344 -11.39 -9.65 -14.97
C ILE A 344 -9.89 -9.69 -14.65
N GLY A 345 -9.05 -10.33 -15.46
CA GLY A 345 -7.61 -10.41 -15.18
C GLY A 345 -7.24 -11.41 -14.07
N ALA A 346 -8.11 -12.39 -13.79
CA ALA A 346 -7.90 -13.36 -12.71
C ALA A 346 -6.61 -14.21 -12.86
N PRO A 347 -6.16 -14.63 -14.07
CA PRO A 347 -4.94 -15.43 -14.23
C PRO A 347 -3.70 -14.75 -13.64
N GLY A 348 -3.53 -13.44 -13.86
CA GLY A 348 -2.43 -12.64 -13.30
C GLY A 348 -2.56 -12.32 -11.81
N SER A 349 -3.73 -12.63 -11.22
CA SER A 349 -4.09 -12.26 -9.85
C SER A 349 -4.38 -13.47 -8.96
N THR A 350 -3.97 -14.67 -9.39
CA THR A 350 -4.27 -15.92 -8.69
C THR A 350 -3.68 -15.90 -7.26
N ASN A 351 -4.47 -16.35 -6.28
CA ASN A 351 -4.17 -16.32 -4.83
C ASN A 351 -4.18 -14.93 -4.17
N GLN A 352 -4.36 -13.84 -4.90
CA GLN A 352 -4.65 -12.55 -4.29
C GLN A 352 -5.98 -12.61 -3.53
N VAL A 353 -6.09 -11.82 -2.46
CA VAL A 353 -7.22 -11.89 -1.53
C VAL A 353 -8.10 -10.66 -1.68
N VAL A 354 -9.41 -10.90 -1.81
CA VAL A 354 -10.42 -9.85 -1.91
C VAL A 354 -11.62 -10.16 -1.01
N ARG A 355 -12.44 -9.15 -0.70
CA ARG A 355 -13.67 -9.30 0.09
C ARG A 355 -14.79 -8.45 -0.50
N GLY A 356 -16.02 -8.92 -0.44
CA GLY A 356 -17.19 -8.06 -0.61
C GLY A 356 -17.34 -7.15 0.61
N VAL A 357 -17.68 -5.89 0.38
CA VAL A 357 -17.82 -4.88 1.44
C VAL A 357 -19.08 -4.04 1.23
N ILE A 358 -19.66 -3.60 2.33
CA ILE A 358 -20.74 -2.62 2.35
C ILE A 358 -20.46 -1.54 3.41
N MET A 359 -20.82 -0.31 3.08
CA MET A 359 -20.69 0.86 3.93
C MET A 359 -22.02 1.60 3.99
N ASN A 360 -22.31 2.21 5.14
CA ASN A 360 -23.46 3.09 5.27
C ASN A 360 -23.23 4.43 4.54
N SER A 361 -24.23 5.30 4.53
CA SER A 361 -24.16 6.63 3.90
C SER A 361 -23.06 7.55 4.46
N ALA A 362 -22.52 7.25 5.64
CA ALA A 362 -21.43 8.00 6.26
C ALA A 362 -20.03 7.42 5.93
N GLY A 363 -19.94 6.40 5.08
CA GLY A 363 -18.67 5.76 4.72
C GLY A 363 -18.10 4.83 5.82
N VAL A 364 -18.92 4.45 6.81
CA VAL A 364 -18.54 3.44 7.82
C VAL A 364 -18.76 2.05 7.27
N ILE A 365 -17.75 1.19 7.35
CA ILE A 365 -17.88 -0.21 6.98
C ILE A 365 -18.83 -0.91 7.94
N VAL A 366 -19.92 -1.46 7.43
CA VAL A 366 -20.98 -2.08 8.25
C VAL A 366 -21.04 -3.59 8.11
N ALA A 367 -20.54 -4.16 7.00
CA ALA A 367 -20.33 -5.59 6.89
C ALA A 367 -19.28 -5.94 5.81
N LYS A 368 -18.69 -7.13 5.95
CA LYS A 368 -17.77 -7.73 4.97
C LYS A 368 -18.08 -9.21 4.74
N SER A 369 -17.61 -9.73 3.60
CA SER A 369 -17.51 -11.17 3.37
C SER A 369 -16.27 -11.77 4.01
N ASP A 370 -16.18 -13.10 4.00
CA ASP A 370 -14.92 -13.78 4.23
C ASP A 370 -13.86 -13.39 3.18
N PRO A 371 -12.56 -13.50 3.53
CA PRO A 371 -11.49 -13.45 2.56
C PRO A 371 -11.69 -14.50 1.46
N TYR A 372 -11.68 -14.07 0.20
CA TYR A 372 -11.73 -14.93 -0.96
C TYR A 372 -10.41 -14.88 -1.71
N LYS A 373 -9.82 -16.05 -1.98
CA LYS A 373 -8.64 -16.17 -2.83
C LYS A 373 -9.08 -16.31 -4.29
N ILE A 374 -8.64 -15.37 -5.12
CA ILE A 374 -8.94 -15.36 -6.55
C ILE A 374 -8.34 -16.61 -7.21
N LYS A 375 -9.12 -17.23 -8.10
CA LYS A 375 -8.71 -18.38 -8.91
C LYS A 375 -8.65 -17.94 -10.37
N ALA A 376 -7.72 -18.51 -11.15
CA ALA A 376 -7.67 -18.26 -12.59
C ALA A 376 -9.00 -18.52 -13.31
N THR A 377 -9.82 -19.46 -12.81
CA THR A 377 -11.15 -19.78 -13.36
C THR A 377 -12.23 -18.74 -13.08
N ASP A 378 -11.95 -17.74 -12.25
CA ASP A 378 -12.89 -16.67 -11.92
C ASP A 378 -12.92 -15.59 -13.01
N ASP A 379 -11.99 -15.63 -13.97
CA ASP A 379 -11.89 -14.68 -15.06
C ASP A 379 -13.18 -14.60 -15.88
N GLY A 380 -13.65 -13.37 -16.09
CA GLY A 380 -14.89 -13.08 -16.79
C GLY A 380 -16.16 -13.50 -16.05
N LYS A 381 -16.11 -13.91 -14.78
CA LYS A 381 -17.30 -14.39 -14.04
C LYS A 381 -17.75 -13.42 -12.97
N MET A 382 -19.04 -13.49 -12.64
CA MET A 382 -19.59 -12.88 -11.42
C MET A 382 -19.26 -13.78 -10.23
N VAL A 383 -18.42 -13.31 -9.32
CA VAL A 383 -18.10 -13.98 -8.06
C VAL A 383 -18.98 -13.42 -6.95
N ASN A 384 -19.59 -14.31 -6.15
CA ASN A 384 -20.50 -13.97 -5.06
C ASN A 384 -19.75 -13.89 -3.73
N PHE A 385 -19.84 -12.74 -3.06
CA PHE A 385 -19.23 -12.47 -1.75
C PHE A 385 -20.31 -12.34 -0.69
N LYS A 386 -20.61 -13.44 0.02
CA LYS A 386 -21.61 -13.47 1.09
C LYS A 386 -21.16 -12.67 2.30
N LEU A 387 -21.95 -11.69 2.73
CA LEU A 387 -21.66 -10.87 3.89
C LEU A 387 -21.92 -11.68 5.16
N SER A 388 -20.93 -11.78 6.06
CA SER A 388 -21.10 -12.54 7.31
C SER A 388 -20.35 -11.93 8.48
N ASP A 389 -19.54 -10.89 8.28
CA ASP A 389 -18.85 -10.18 9.35
C ASP A 389 -19.45 -8.77 9.52
N PRO A 390 -20.24 -8.50 10.58
CA PRO A 390 -20.72 -9.45 11.60
C PRO A 390 -21.97 -10.25 11.18
N LEU A 391 -22.74 -9.76 10.20
CA LEU A 391 -23.96 -10.39 9.65
C LEU A 391 -24.37 -9.72 8.33
N HIS A 392 -25.46 -10.17 7.69
CA HIS A 392 -26.06 -9.46 6.56
C HIS A 392 -26.47 -8.04 6.95
N HIS A 393 -26.21 -7.04 6.11
CA HIS A 393 -26.45 -5.65 6.48
C HIS A 393 -27.93 -5.28 6.34
N LYS A 394 -28.55 -4.73 7.39
CA LYS A 394 -29.91 -4.18 7.36
C LYS A 394 -29.88 -2.72 6.91
N ILE A 395 -30.75 -2.36 5.96
CA ILE A 395 -30.96 -0.97 5.58
C ILE A 395 -31.60 -0.19 6.74
N ALA A 396 -31.00 0.94 7.11
CA ALA A 396 -31.34 1.68 8.33
C ALA A 396 -32.76 2.27 8.28
N SER A 397 -33.12 2.91 7.16
CA SER A 397 -34.42 3.56 6.96
C SER A 397 -34.79 3.58 5.47
N SER A 398 -36.05 3.93 5.18
CA SER A 398 -36.52 4.09 3.81
C SER A 398 -35.75 5.24 3.13
N ASN A 399 -35.40 5.05 1.86
CA ASN A 399 -34.56 5.98 1.07
C ASN A 399 -33.11 6.12 1.55
N SER A 400 -32.61 5.19 2.38
CA SER A 400 -31.19 5.16 2.75
C SER A 400 -30.30 4.89 1.53
N THR A 401 -29.19 5.63 1.46
CA THR A 401 -28.07 5.36 0.57
C THR A 401 -27.01 4.50 1.26
N PHE A 402 -26.28 3.72 0.47
CA PHE A 402 -25.18 2.90 0.95
C PHE A 402 -24.19 2.67 -0.19
N TYR A 403 -22.97 2.30 0.16
CA TYR A 403 -21.92 1.96 -0.79
C TYR A 403 -21.66 0.46 -0.72
N VAL A 404 -21.48 -0.18 -1.86
CA VAL A 404 -21.25 -1.63 -1.93
C VAL A 404 -20.23 -1.93 -2.99
N GLY A 405 -19.38 -2.93 -2.76
CA GLY A 405 -18.38 -3.32 -3.74
C GLY A 405 -17.33 -4.25 -3.20
N ILE A 406 -16.10 -4.08 -3.67
CA ILE A 406 -14.98 -4.97 -3.38
C ILE A 406 -13.87 -4.25 -2.62
N GLU A 407 -13.29 -4.96 -1.66
CA GLU A 407 -12.07 -4.63 -0.94
C GLU A 407 -10.94 -5.52 -1.47
N GLN A 408 -9.84 -4.89 -1.85
CA GLN A 408 -8.60 -5.51 -2.28
C GLN A 408 -7.55 -5.44 -1.17
N THR A 409 -6.84 -6.54 -0.91
CA THR A 409 -5.72 -6.55 0.05
C THR A 409 -4.41 -6.14 -0.60
N ALA A 410 -3.39 -5.84 0.21
CA ALA A 410 -2.02 -5.69 -0.30
C ALA A 410 -1.56 -6.94 -1.09
N ILE A 411 -0.70 -6.71 -2.08
CA ILE A 411 -0.19 -7.75 -3.00
C ILE A 411 0.61 -8.79 -2.19
N ALA A 412 0.32 -10.07 -2.43
CA ALA A 412 1.00 -11.17 -1.73
C ALA A 412 2.48 -11.38 -2.15
N SER A 413 2.92 -10.87 -3.30
CA SER A 413 4.28 -10.94 -3.88
C SER A 413 4.78 -9.56 -4.35
N SER A 414 6.08 -9.42 -4.62
CA SER A 414 6.77 -8.13 -4.61
C SER A 414 6.51 -7.14 -5.75
N ASP A 415 5.92 -7.51 -6.90
CA ASP A 415 6.19 -6.71 -8.11
C ASP A 415 5.01 -6.24 -8.99
N ASP A 416 3.74 -6.60 -8.77
CA ASP A 416 2.63 -6.16 -9.68
C ASP A 416 1.32 -5.76 -8.98
N ALA A 417 0.70 -4.64 -9.41
CA ALA A 417 -0.70 -4.33 -9.11
C ALA A 417 -1.64 -5.39 -9.70
N TYR A 418 -2.78 -5.66 -9.04
CA TYR A 418 -3.76 -6.60 -9.57
C TYR A 418 -5.13 -5.93 -9.73
N GLY A 419 -5.51 -5.69 -10.99
CA GLY A 419 -6.79 -5.11 -11.38
C GLY A 419 -7.83 -6.17 -11.66
N ILE A 420 -8.69 -6.43 -10.67
CA ILE A 420 -9.70 -7.50 -10.75
C ILE A 420 -11.13 -7.01 -10.82
N GLN A 421 -11.41 -5.76 -10.47
CA GLN A 421 -12.76 -5.19 -10.55
C GLN A 421 -13.11 -4.94 -12.02
N GLY A 422 -14.02 -5.74 -12.58
CA GLY A 422 -14.45 -5.56 -13.97
C GLY A 422 -15.18 -4.23 -14.20
N SER A 423 -14.87 -3.56 -15.29
CA SER A 423 -15.50 -2.32 -15.75
C SER A 423 -16.09 -2.41 -17.16
N GLN A 424 -17.12 -1.59 -17.41
CA GLN A 424 -17.73 -1.29 -18.70
C GLN A 424 -17.49 0.18 -19.02
N ASP A 425 -17.42 0.51 -20.31
CA ASP A 425 -17.24 1.89 -20.72
C ASP A 425 -18.49 2.71 -20.37
N GLU A 426 -18.25 3.95 -19.95
CA GLU A 426 -19.30 4.92 -19.66
C GLU A 426 -18.73 6.34 -19.79
N THR A 427 -18.90 6.92 -20.97
CA THR A 427 -18.38 8.23 -21.32
C THR A 427 -19.51 9.10 -21.88
N PRO A 428 -19.90 10.21 -21.21
CA PRO A 428 -19.40 10.66 -19.91
C PRO A 428 -19.86 9.74 -18.77
N THR A 429 -19.06 9.65 -17.70
CA THR A 429 -19.44 8.86 -16.53
C THR A 429 -20.51 9.57 -15.72
N ARG A 430 -21.53 8.83 -15.27
CA ARG A 430 -22.58 9.38 -14.39
C ARG A 430 -21.99 9.89 -13.07
N SER A 431 -22.53 11.00 -12.57
CA SER A 431 -22.12 11.57 -11.29
C SER A 431 -22.65 10.77 -10.09
N ASP A 432 -21.96 10.88 -8.95
CA ASP A 432 -22.37 10.32 -7.64
C ASP A 432 -22.67 8.80 -7.63
N ALA A 433 -22.10 8.01 -8.54
CA ALA A 433 -22.35 6.57 -8.63
C ALA A 433 -21.17 5.69 -8.21
N TYR A 434 -19.93 6.07 -8.55
CA TYR A 434 -18.75 5.23 -8.36
C TYR A 434 -17.73 5.94 -7.47
N PHE A 435 -17.22 5.19 -6.50
CA PHE A 435 -16.34 5.69 -5.45
C PHE A 435 -15.24 4.69 -5.18
N ALA A 436 -14.04 5.18 -4.96
CA ALA A 436 -12.97 4.34 -4.48
C ALA A 436 -12.36 4.94 -3.20
N ALA A 437 -11.59 4.11 -2.50
CA ALA A 437 -10.91 4.49 -1.27
C ALA A 437 -9.65 3.65 -1.04
N ASN A 438 -8.70 4.23 -0.31
CA ASN A 438 -7.45 3.57 0.11
C ASN A 438 -7.48 3.18 1.59
N GLY A 439 -6.67 2.18 1.94
CA GLY A 439 -6.33 1.82 3.32
C GLY A 439 -7.39 0.97 4.03
N MET A 440 -7.09 -0.32 4.25
CA MET A 440 -8.06 -1.24 4.83
C MET A 440 -8.49 -0.84 6.24
N LYS A 441 -9.81 -0.88 6.49
CA LYS A 441 -10.44 -0.60 7.78
C LYS A 441 -11.22 -1.80 8.32
N ALA A 442 -11.37 -1.91 9.63
CA ALA A 442 -12.20 -2.94 10.24
C ALA A 442 -13.70 -2.63 10.08
N VAL A 443 -14.58 -3.60 10.31
CA VAL A 443 -16.02 -3.31 10.41
C VAL A 443 -16.27 -2.42 11.63
N GLY A 444 -17.07 -1.38 11.47
CA GLY A 444 -17.34 -0.35 12.47
C GLY A 444 -16.49 0.91 12.32
N GLU A 445 -15.45 0.89 11.48
CA GLU A 445 -14.57 2.03 11.25
C GLU A 445 -14.99 2.83 10.00
N PRO A 446 -14.93 4.17 10.02
CA PRO A 446 -15.06 5.00 8.83
C PRO A 446 -13.82 4.91 7.94
N LEU A 447 -14.03 5.04 6.64
CA LEU A 447 -12.95 5.40 5.73
C LEU A 447 -12.56 6.87 5.94
N ASN A 448 -11.27 7.15 5.77
CA ASN A 448 -10.75 8.51 5.93
C ASN A 448 -11.24 9.43 4.80
N TYR A 449 -11.36 8.90 3.57
CA TYR A 449 -11.81 9.65 2.40
C TYR A 449 -12.37 8.68 1.34
N LEU A 450 -13.54 9.03 0.78
CA LEU A 450 -14.17 8.37 -0.37
C LEU A 450 -14.10 9.34 -1.54
N PHE A 451 -13.28 9.05 -2.54
CA PHE A 451 -13.19 9.90 -3.73
C PHE A 451 -14.16 9.40 -4.80
N PRO A 452 -14.96 10.30 -5.41
CA PRO A 452 -15.68 10.00 -6.65
C PRO A 452 -14.69 9.56 -7.73
N TRP A 453 -15.08 8.56 -8.53
CA TRP A 453 -14.24 8.04 -9.61
C TRP A 453 -15.02 8.07 -10.94
N ALA A 454 -14.71 9.04 -11.80
CA ALA A 454 -15.43 9.29 -13.04
C ALA A 454 -14.66 8.74 -14.26
N SER A 455 -14.48 7.42 -14.33
CA SER A 455 -13.83 6.78 -15.49
C SER A 455 -14.70 5.74 -16.19
N ASN A 456 -15.34 4.86 -15.43
CA ASN A 456 -16.05 3.70 -15.96
C ASN A 456 -17.16 3.24 -15.02
N ARG A 457 -18.03 2.40 -15.56
CA ARG A 457 -19.11 1.72 -14.84
C ARG A 457 -18.65 0.37 -14.33
N TRP A 458 -18.94 0.08 -13.07
CA TRP A 458 -18.41 -1.14 -12.43
C TRP A 458 -19.40 -2.30 -12.43
N GLY A 459 -18.88 -3.51 -12.67
CA GLY A 459 -19.62 -4.77 -12.56
C GLY A 459 -19.86 -5.20 -11.12
N ILE A 460 -20.57 -4.38 -10.36
CA ILE A 460 -20.92 -4.62 -8.95
C ILE A 460 -22.44 -4.75 -8.86
N GLU A 461 -22.92 -5.82 -8.24
CA GLU A 461 -24.33 -6.02 -7.91
C GLU A 461 -24.53 -6.21 -6.41
N ALA A 462 -25.54 -5.57 -5.84
CA ALA A 462 -26.01 -5.87 -4.49
C ALA A 462 -27.13 -6.90 -4.53
N GLU A 463 -27.00 -8.01 -3.77
CA GLU A 463 -28.13 -8.91 -3.54
C GLU A 463 -28.99 -8.41 -2.38
N VAL A 464 -30.19 -7.96 -2.71
CA VAL A 464 -31.19 -7.47 -1.77
C VAL A 464 -32.19 -8.58 -1.48
N VAL A 465 -32.46 -8.82 -0.19
CA VAL A 465 -33.36 -9.86 0.30
C VAL A 465 -34.34 -9.27 1.33
N PRO A 466 -35.52 -9.88 1.55
CA PRO A 466 -36.43 -9.40 2.59
C PRO A 466 -35.85 -9.73 3.97
N ILE A 467 -36.28 -9.02 5.00
CA ILE A 467 -35.97 -9.42 6.38
C ILE A 467 -36.65 -10.76 6.68
N THR A 468 -35.85 -11.74 7.07
CA THR A 468 -36.28 -13.04 7.56
C THR A 468 -36.65 -12.95 9.04
N SER A 469 -37.78 -13.55 9.42
CA SER A 469 -38.23 -13.57 10.82
C SER A 469 -37.47 -14.59 11.68
N ASN A 470 -36.80 -15.56 11.04
CA ASN A 470 -36.07 -16.61 11.71
C ASN A 470 -34.87 -17.05 10.87
N ASP A 471 -33.71 -16.46 11.13
CA ASP A 471 -32.48 -16.67 10.36
C ASP A 471 -31.29 -16.45 11.29
N VAL A 472 -30.55 -17.53 11.52
CA VAL A 472 -29.30 -17.51 12.26
C VAL A 472 -28.21 -18.09 11.38
N GLY A 473 -26.99 -17.61 11.57
CA GLY A 473 -25.87 -18.11 10.77
C GLY A 473 -24.55 -17.93 11.48
N ILE A 474 -23.51 -18.43 10.84
CA ILE A 474 -22.14 -18.37 11.37
C ILE A 474 -21.42 -17.17 10.77
N SER A 475 -21.03 -16.23 11.63
CA SER A 475 -20.27 -15.04 11.25
C SER A 475 -18.82 -15.40 10.94
N ASN A 476 -18.09 -15.98 11.90
CA ASN A 476 -16.71 -16.41 11.71
C ASN A 476 -16.35 -17.54 12.68
N GLN A 477 -15.34 -18.34 12.35
CA GLN A 477 -14.89 -19.44 13.20
C GLN A 477 -13.76 -19.07 14.16
N GLY A 478 -13.26 -17.82 14.15
CA GLY A 478 -12.16 -17.34 15.01
C GLY A 478 -10.77 -17.99 14.81
N LEU A 479 -10.72 -19.30 14.54
CA LEU A 479 -9.50 -20.07 14.27
C LEU A 479 -9.36 -20.33 12.78
N VAL A 480 -8.49 -19.55 12.11
CA VAL A 480 -8.25 -19.68 10.67
C VAL A 480 -6.76 -19.52 10.36
N ASN A 481 -6.29 -20.21 9.32
CA ASN A 481 -4.91 -20.19 8.80
C ASN A 481 -3.86 -20.58 9.86
N ASP A 482 -2.60 -20.21 9.65
CA ASP A 482 -1.55 -20.39 10.63
C ASP A 482 -1.84 -19.53 11.87
N GLN A 483 -1.76 -20.12 13.06
CA GLN A 483 -2.01 -19.44 14.34
C GLN A 483 -0.98 -19.90 15.38
N TYR A 484 -0.51 -18.96 16.20
CA TYR A 484 0.45 -19.25 17.25
C TYR A 484 -0.18 -19.04 18.63
N PHE A 485 0.16 -19.91 19.57
CA PHE A 485 -0.39 -19.93 20.93
C PHE A 485 0.71 -20.17 21.96
N SER A 486 0.53 -19.66 23.18
CA SER A 486 1.51 -19.87 24.27
C SER A 486 1.53 -21.30 24.79
N THR A 487 0.44 -22.06 24.61
CA THR A 487 0.37 -23.48 24.97
C THR A 487 -0.39 -24.25 23.88
N ASN A 488 -0.33 -25.58 23.94
CA ASN A 488 -1.07 -26.45 23.04
C ASN A 488 -2.53 -26.66 23.46
N VAL A 489 -3.01 -25.99 24.51
CA VAL A 489 -4.39 -26.04 24.99
C VAL A 489 -5.00 -24.66 24.86
N ILE A 490 -6.08 -24.54 24.11
CA ILE A 490 -6.79 -23.27 23.89
C ILE A 490 -8.29 -23.44 24.07
N GLN A 491 -9.00 -22.34 24.29
CA GLN A 491 -10.45 -22.30 24.14
C GLN A 491 -10.78 -21.74 22.76
N PRO A 492 -11.21 -22.58 21.80
CA PRO A 492 -11.65 -22.11 20.51
C PRO A 492 -12.82 -21.14 20.69
N LYS A 493 -12.83 -20.08 19.89
CA LYS A 493 -13.94 -19.12 19.83
C LYS A 493 -14.48 -19.05 18.41
N GLY A 494 -15.76 -18.76 18.27
CA GLY A 494 -16.42 -18.45 17.01
C GLY A 494 -17.46 -17.37 17.21
N ARG A 495 -18.15 -16.95 16.16
CA ARG A 495 -19.20 -15.94 16.23
C ARG A 495 -20.37 -16.35 15.36
N VAL A 496 -21.57 -16.15 15.89
CA VAL A 496 -22.84 -16.44 15.21
C VAL A 496 -23.73 -15.21 15.24
N TYR A 497 -24.69 -15.12 14.33
CA TYR A 497 -25.59 -13.98 14.22
C TYR A 497 -27.06 -14.38 14.15
N ASN A 498 -27.92 -13.38 14.34
CA ASN A 498 -29.36 -13.46 14.15
C ASN A 498 -29.80 -12.29 13.24
N ASN A 499 -30.30 -12.64 12.06
CA ASN A 499 -30.79 -11.68 11.07
C ASN A 499 -32.24 -11.21 11.33
N ALA A 500 -32.95 -11.80 12.29
CA ALA A 500 -34.25 -11.28 12.71
C ALA A 500 -34.11 -9.88 13.33
N THR A 501 -35.10 -9.00 13.11
CA THR A 501 -35.11 -7.64 13.68
C THR A 501 -35.78 -7.54 15.04
N SER A 502 -36.37 -8.63 15.53
CA SER A 502 -36.99 -8.71 16.85
C SER A 502 -36.82 -10.12 17.44
N GLY A 503 -36.85 -10.21 18.77
CA GLY A 503 -36.68 -11.47 19.50
C GLY A 503 -35.24 -11.97 19.57
N SER A 504 -34.93 -12.74 20.61
CA SER A 504 -33.65 -13.47 20.71
C SER A 504 -33.77 -14.85 20.10
N ALA A 505 -32.75 -15.26 19.34
CA ALA A 505 -32.67 -16.58 18.75
C ALA A 505 -31.89 -17.52 19.67
N ASN A 506 -32.58 -18.50 20.25
CA ASN A 506 -31.94 -19.64 20.91
C ASN A 506 -31.51 -20.66 19.85
N ALA A 507 -30.23 -21.01 19.83
CA ALA A 507 -29.65 -21.96 18.89
C ALA A 507 -28.59 -22.84 19.58
N THR A 508 -28.27 -23.97 18.97
CA THR A 508 -27.13 -24.81 19.39
C THR A 508 -26.03 -24.73 18.34
N VAL A 509 -24.85 -24.30 18.74
CA VAL A 509 -23.66 -24.23 17.88
C VAL A 509 -22.76 -25.41 18.19
N ILE A 510 -22.38 -26.15 17.15
CA ILE A 510 -21.54 -27.33 17.24
C ILE A 510 -20.26 -27.06 16.48
N ARG A 511 -19.12 -27.13 17.17
CA ARG A 511 -17.79 -27.10 16.56
C ARG A 511 -17.21 -28.51 16.49
N THR A 512 -16.69 -28.85 15.32
CA THR A 512 -15.90 -30.06 15.09
C THR A 512 -14.51 -29.66 14.57
N ILE A 513 -13.46 -30.28 15.10
CA ILE A 513 -12.08 -30.05 14.65
C ILE A 513 -11.44 -31.40 14.31
N THR A 514 -10.96 -31.54 13.07
CA THR A 514 -10.43 -32.80 12.51
C THR A 514 -9.05 -32.57 11.91
N PRO A 515 -8.04 -33.44 12.12
CA PRO A 515 -8.09 -34.71 12.86
C PRO A 515 -8.17 -34.54 14.39
N GLY A 516 -8.33 -35.64 15.13
CA GLY A 516 -8.29 -35.63 16.61
C GLY A 516 -9.63 -35.69 17.34
N GLY A 517 -10.75 -35.76 16.60
CA GLY A 517 -12.07 -36.13 17.16
C GLY A 517 -12.70 -35.09 18.10
N TYR A 518 -12.23 -33.85 18.10
CA TYR A 518 -12.82 -32.79 18.94
C TYR A 518 -14.21 -32.42 18.44
N ILE A 519 -15.20 -32.52 19.34
CA ILE A 519 -16.58 -32.11 19.11
C ILE A 519 -17.07 -31.39 20.37
N ASN A 520 -17.58 -30.18 20.23
CA ASN A 520 -18.19 -29.44 21.33
C ASN A 520 -19.46 -28.72 20.88
N SER A 521 -20.49 -28.77 21.72
CA SER A 521 -21.78 -28.11 21.48
C SER A 521 -22.03 -27.06 22.55
N GLN A 522 -22.49 -25.89 22.15
CA GLN A 522 -22.82 -24.77 23.02
C GLN A 522 -24.21 -24.23 22.68
N SER A 523 -25.05 -24.04 23.69
CA SER A 523 -26.31 -23.32 23.53
C SER A 523 -26.07 -21.83 23.64
N VAL A 524 -26.66 -21.05 22.74
CA VAL A 524 -26.47 -19.60 22.67
C VAL A 524 -27.81 -18.90 22.45
N SER A 525 -28.00 -17.76 23.11
CA SER A 525 -29.09 -16.82 22.86
C SER A 525 -28.52 -15.60 22.14
N ILE A 526 -28.97 -15.38 20.90
CA ILE A 526 -28.45 -14.34 20.02
C ILE A 526 -29.50 -13.23 19.90
N PRO A 527 -29.23 -12.00 20.39
CA PRO A 527 -30.15 -10.88 20.25
C PRO A 527 -30.49 -10.57 18.79
N ALA A 528 -31.66 -9.98 18.55
CA ALA A 528 -32.07 -9.53 17.23
C ALA A 528 -31.03 -8.60 16.58
N ASN A 529 -30.83 -8.76 15.27
CA ASN A 529 -29.94 -7.95 14.44
C ASN A 529 -28.53 -7.79 15.06
N SER A 530 -28.01 -8.88 15.62
CA SER A 530 -26.77 -8.88 16.38
C SER A 530 -25.96 -10.14 16.12
N SER A 531 -24.71 -10.10 16.56
CA SER A 531 -23.81 -11.25 16.58
C SER A 531 -23.25 -11.45 17.98
N VAL A 532 -23.00 -12.71 18.35
CA VAL A 532 -22.50 -13.11 19.67
C VAL A 532 -21.32 -14.05 19.51
N GLU A 533 -20.29 -13.84 20.33
CA GLU A 533 -19.15 -14.75 20.43
C GLU A 533 -19.55 -16.02 21.19
N VAL A 534 -19.18 -17.18 20.64
CA VAL A 534 -19.34 -18.49 21.25
C VAL A 534 -17.97 -18.98 21.69
N THR A 535 -17.82 -19.29 22.97
CA THR A 535 -16.60 -19.90 23.52
C THR A 535 -16.84 -21.40 23.70
N PHE A 536 -15.99 -22.22 23.08
CA PHE A 536 -16.06 -23.68 23.17
C PHE A 536 -15.15 -24.21 24.27
N ALA A 537 -15.37 -25.47 24.67
CA ALA A 537 -14.53 -26.16 25.65
C ALA A 537 -13.06 -26.25 25.19
N ASN A 538 -12.14 -26.42 26.15
CA ASN A 538 -10.71 -26.52 25.86
C ASN A 538 -10.43 -27.57 24.77
N TRP A 539 -9.65 -27.19 23.76
CA TRP A 539 -9.12 -28.04 22.72
C TRP A 539 -7.60 -28.15 22.86
N THR A 540 -7.10 -29.37 22.85
CA THR A 540 -5.67 -29.66 22.82
C THR A 540 -5.26 -30.05 21.40
N PHE A 541 -4.28 -29.33 20.83
CA PHE A 541 -3.80 -29.56 19.47
C PHE A 541 -2.37 -30.11 19.45
N THR A 542 -2.03 -30.82 18.38
CA THR A 542 -0.64 -31.13 18.02
C THR A 542 -0.05 -29.99 17.18
N SER A 543 1.02 -29.37 17.69
CA SER A 543 1.67 -28.21 17.07
C SER A 543 2.12 -28.50 15.63
N GLY A 544 1.77 -27.63 14.69
CA GLY A 544 2.14 -27.73 13.27
C GLY A 544 1.28 -28.70 12.44
N THR A 545 0.27 -29.34 13.04
CA THR A 545 -0.69 -30.17 12.31
C THR A 545 -1.78 -29.30 11.69
N VAL A 546 -2.18 -29.57 10.45
CA VAL A 546 -3.31 -28.85 9.81
C VAL A 546 -4.62 -29.48 10.25
N TYR A 547 -5.56 -28.66 10.69
CA TYR A 547 -6.91 -29.07 11.08
C TYR A 547 -7.98 -28.39 10.23
N THR A 548 -9.09 -29.08 10.00
CA THR A 548 -10.34 -28.50 9.52
C THR A 548 -11.22 -28.15 10.71
N VAL A 549 -11.58 -26.88 10.83
CA VAL A 549 -12.59 -26.38 11.77
C VAL A 549 -13.91 -26.28 11.02
N ARG A 550 -14.93 -26.97 11.53
CA ARG A 550 -16.30 -26.88 11.01
C ARG A 550 -17.22 -26.48 12.14
N ASP A 551 -17.86 -25.34 11.96
CA ASP A 551 -18.98 -24.91 12.80
C ASP A 551 -20.29 -25.23 12.09
N SER A 552 -21.27 -25.67 12.86
CA SER A 552 -22.67 -25.73 12.45
C SER A 552 -23.58 -25.14 13.51
N ILE A 553 -24.61 -24.43 13.10
CA ILE A 553 -25.63 -23.89 13.98
C ILE A 553 -26.96 -24.61 13.70
N LEU A 554 -27.67 -24.97 14.76
CA LEU A 554 -28.93 -25.68 14.72
C LEU A 554 -30.00 -24.83 15.41
N ARG A 555 -31.04 -24.48 14.64
CA ARG A 555 -32.20 -23.76 15.12
C ARG A 555 -33.46 -24.24 14.41
N THR A 556 -34.52 -24.50 15.17
CA THR A 556 -35.82 -24.90 14.61
C THR A 556 -36.45 -23.74 13.84
N GLY A 557 -36.93 -24.03 12.63
CA GLY A 557 -37.64 -23.07 11.78
C GLY A 557 -36.74 -22.03 11.10
N ASP A 558 -35.43 -22.24 11.08
CA ASP A 558 -34.48 -21.41 10.36
C ASP A 558 -34.79 -21.39 8.85
N THR A 559 -34.77 -20.20 8.26
CA THR A 559 -35.24 -19.96 6.89
C THR A 559 -34.12 -19.90 5.86
N ASP A 560 -32.88 -19.67 6.28
CA ASP A 560 -31.69 -19.81 5.43
C ASP A 560 -30.82 -20.93 5.99
N LEU A 561 -30.63 -22.00 5.21
CA LEU A 561 -29.77 -23.11 5.63
C LEU A 561 -28.37 -23.00 5.03
N SER A 562 -28.13 -22.00 4.17
CA SER A 562 -26.88 -21.88 3.42
C SER A 562 -25.74 -21.24 4.20
N ASP A 563 -26.04 -20.67 5.37
CA ASP A 563 -25.13 -20.05 6.34
C ASP A 563 -25.05 -20.83 7.67
N ASN A 564 -25.75 -21.97 7.74
CA ASN A 564 -25.77 -22.84 8.91
C ASN A 564 -24.52 -23.71 9.10
N VAL A 565 -23.63 -23.75 8.11
CA VAL A 565 -22.38 -24.49 8.18
C VAL A 565 -21.25 -23.65 7.59
N LYS A 566 -20.13 -23.59 8.30
CA LYS A 566 -18.94 -22.88 7.82
C LYS A 566 -17.67 -23.67 8.10
N TYR A 567 -16.78 -23.73 7.11
CA TYR A 567 -15.50 -24.44 7.19
C TYR A 567 -14.32 -23.48 7.18
N ALA A 568 -13.26 -23.84 7.89
CA ALA A 568 -11.97 -23.19 7.83
C ALA A 568 -10.85 -24.22 8.00
N THR A 569 -9.64 -23.85 7.60
CA THR A 569 -8.42 -24.59 7.94
C THR A 569 -7.63 -23.80 8.97
N VAL A 570 -6.93 -24.49 9.87
CA VAL A 570 -6.04 -23.88 10.87
C VAL A 570 -4.79 -24.74 11.05
N THR A 571 -3.63 -24.10 11.13
CA THR A 571 -2.36 -24.75 11.53
C THR A 571 -1.90 -24.14 12.85
N PRO A 572 -2.36 -24.66 14.00
CA PRO A 572 -1.97 -24.14 15.30
C PRO A 572 -0.55 -24.55 15.65
N ARG A 573 0.24 -23.63 16.19
CA ARG A 573 1.61 -23.85 16.63
C ARG A 573 1.79 -23.35 18.06
N VAL A 574 2.55 -24.08 18.86
CA VAL A 574 3.06 -23.53 20.12
C VAL A 574 4.19 -22.58 19.77
N ALA A 575 4.01 -21.30 20.10
CA ALA A 575 4.99 -20.27 19.83
C ALA A 575 6.31 -20.58 20.53
N LYS A 576 7.41 -20.41 19.81
CA LYS A 576 8.74 -20.41 20.39
C LYS A 576 8.97 -19.08 21.11
N GLN A 577 10.16 -18.92 21.68
CA GLN A 577 10.45 -17.71 22.46
C GLN A 577 10.62 -16.45 21.59
N LEU A 578 11.18 -16.60 20.38
CA LEU A 578 11.48 -15.50 19.46
C LEU A 578 10.66 -15.62 18.16
N ALA A 579 10.08 -14.52 17.70
CA ALA A 579 9.50 -14.40 16.36
C ALA A 579 10.35 -13.49 15.48
N VAL A 580 10.58 -13.91 14.23
CA VAL A 580 11.11 -13.10 13.13
C VAL A 580 9.96 -12.77 12.20
N VAL A 581 9.40 -11.57 12.33
CA VAL A 581 8.38 -11.06 11.41
C VAL A 581 9.07 -10.37 10.24
N TYR A 582 8.71 -10.71 9.00
CA TYR A 582 9.41 -10.22 7.81
C TYR A 582 8.48 -9.86 6.66
N SER A 583 8.87 -8.85 5.90
CA SER A 583 8.22 -8.45 4.63
C SER A 583 9.08 -8.78 3.41
N LYS A 584 10.41 -8.83 3.56
CA LYS A 584 11.37 -9.23 2.53
C LYS A 584 12.17 -10.47 2.96
N SER A 585 12.49 -11.35 2.01
CA SER A 585 13.21 -12.59 2.30
C SER A 585 14.66 -12.32 2.71
N GLU A 586 15.30 -11.29 2.17
CA GLU A 586 16.71 -10.95 2.42
C GLU A 586 16.94 -10.48 3.86
N ASP A 587 15.98 -9.72 4.41
CA ASP A 587 15.96 -9.34 5.83
C ASP A 587 15.78 -10.56 6.73
N ARG A 588 14.79 -11.40 6.42
CA ARG A 588 14.56 -12.66 7.13
C ARG A 588 15.83 -13.50 7.13
N ASP A 589 16.44 -13.71 5.97
CA ASP A 589 17.57 -14.61 5.81
C ASP A 589 18.83 -14.06 6.51
N SER A 590 19.03 -12.76 6.48
CA SER A 590 20.13 -12.09 7.21
C SER A 590 19.96 -12.22 8.72
N LEU A 591 18.75 -12.01 9.25
CA LEU A 591 18.47 -12.14 10.68
C LEU A 591 18.48 -13.59 11.14
N VAL A 592 17.91 -14.52 10.37
CA VAL A 592 17.98 -15.96 10.64
C VAL A 592 19.43 -16.42 10.67
N ARG A 593 20.26 -15.97 9.74
CA ARG A 593 21.70 -16.25 9.77
C ARG A 593 22.36 -15.70 11.04
N ALA A 594 22.02 -14.49 11.47
CA ALA A 594 22.52 -13.92 12.73
C ALA A 594 22.10 -14.75 13.96
N ILE A 595 20.84 -15.22 14.02
CA ILE A 595 20.32 -16.10 15.08
C ILE A 595 21.09 -17.43 15.12
N LEU A 596 21.33 -18.05 13.96
CA LEU A 596 22.07 -19.30 13.84
C LEU A 596 23.57 -19.13 14.15
N LEU A 597 24.15 -17.96 13.84
CA LEU A 597 25.53 -17.63 14.18
C LEU A 597 25.72 -17.42 15.69
N ASP A 598 24.80 -16.72 16.34
CA ASP A 598 24.80 -16.52 17.79
C ASP A 598 24.54 -17.84 18.55
N GLY A 599 23.61 -18.65 18.06
CA GLY A 599 23.35 -20.00 18.56
C GLY A 599 22.38 -20.10 19.74
N ARG A 600 22.17 -19.03 20.53
CA ARG A 600 21.34 -19.09 21.75
C ARG A 600 19.86 -19.38 21.46
N TYR A 601 19.37 -18.93 20.30
CA TYR A 601 17.98 -19.14 19.85
C TYR A 601 17.87 -20.02 18.61
N ALA A 602 18.93 -20.71 18.18
CA ALA A 602 18.97 -21.43 16.89
C ALA A 602 17.86 -22.49 16.69
N SER A 603 17.31 -23.05 17.78
CA SER A 603 16.16 -23.97 17.74
C SER A 603 14.86 -23.38 18.29
N ASN A 604 14.89 -22.14 18.80
CA ASN A 604 13.83 -21.50 19.58
C ASN A 604 13.32 -20.18 18.96
N PHE A 605 13.21 -20.16 17.62
CA PHE A 605 12.61 -19.06 16.88
C PHE A 605 11.61 -19.52 15.79
N ASP A 606 10.61 -18.70 15.52
CA ASP A 606 9.63 -18.85 14.44
C ASP A 606 9.82 -17.73 13.39
N THR A 607 9.51 -18.02 12.12
CA THR A 607 9.46 -17.01 11.05
C THR A 607 8.01 -16.75 10.65
N ILE A 608 7.64 -15.47 10.59
CA ILE A 608 6.27 -15.01 10.44
C ILE A 608 6.21 -13.98 9.30
N PRO A 609 5.34 -14.15 8.28
CA PRO A 609 5.19 -13.13 7.26
C PRO A 609 4.47 -11.89 7.81
N MET A 610 4.76 -10.71 7.24
CA MET A 610 4.18 -9.42 7.69
C MET A 610 2.64 -9.36 7.55
N HIS A 611 2.04 -10.17 6.69
CA HIS A 611 0.58 -10.26 6.52
C HIS A 611 -0.09 -11.23 7.51
N TYR A 612 0.64 -11.73 8.51
CA TYR A 612 0.08 -12.58 9.57
C TYR A 612 -1.02 -11.84 10.33
N THR A 613 -2.21 -12.44 10.39
CA THR A 613 -3.41 -11.86 11.01
C THR A 613 -3.66 -12.34 12.43
N GLY A 614 -2.86 -13.29 12.95
CA GLY A 614 -2.95 -13.73 14.33
C GLY A 614 -2.27 -12.78 15.32
N SER A 615 -2.42 -13.06 16.62
CA SER A 615 -1.83 -12.22 17.67
C SER A 615 -0.33 -12.47 17.83
N LEU A 616 0.45 -11.40 18.04
CA LEU A 616 1.87 -11.47 18.44
C LEU A 616 2.09 -11.74 19.94
N ARG A 617 1.02 -11.74 20.76
CA ARG A 617 1.08 -11.99 22.21
C ARG A 617 1.74 -13.31 22.65
N PRO A 618 1.71 -14.43 21.90
CA PRO A 618 2.30 -15.69 22.34
C PRO A 618 3.80 -15.64 22.58
N TRP A 619 4.54 -14.86 21.78
CA TRP A 619 6.01 -14.80 21.83
C TRP A 619 6.51 -13.96 23.02
N LYS A 620 7.80 -14.10 23.34
CA LYS A 620 8.49 -13.26 24.33
C LYS A 620 9.28 -12.14 23.67
N PHE A 621 9.91 -12.44 22.55
CA PHE A 621 10.67 -11.49 21.73
C PHE A 621 10.11 -11.47 20.31
N VAL A 622 9.90 -10.27 19.77
CA VAL A 622 9.45 -10.09 18.39
C VAL A 622 10.44 -9.20 17.67
N PHE A 623 11.00 -9.69 16.57
CA PHE A 623 11.86 -8.95 15.66
C PHE A 623 11.09 -8.63 14.39
N MET A 624 10.73 -7.37 14.21
CA MET A 624 10.02 -6.85 13.05
C MET A 624 11.02 -6.36 12.00
N ASN A 625 10.98 -6.94 10.80
CA ASN A 625 11.82 -6.56 9.67
C ASN A 625 10.96 -6.07 8.51
N VAL A 626 10.89 -4.76 8.37
CA VAL A 626 10.02 -4.08 7.40
C VAL A 626 10.85 -3.64 6.20
N ARG A 627 10.32 -3.83 4.98
CA ARG A 627 10.95 -3.40 3.73
C ARG A 627 11.07 -1.88 3.70
N ARG A 628 12.02 -1.35 2.93
CA ARG A 628 12.32 0.10 2.84
C ARG A 628 11.08 0.98 2.73
N ASP A 629 10.26 0.74 1.69
CA ASP A 629 9.00 1.45 1.41
C ASP A 629 7.78 0.63 1.87
N GLY A 630 7.95 -0.16 2.93
CA GLY A 630 6.91 -0.99 3.49
C GLY A 630 6.15 -0.22 4.54
N ASN A 631 4.82 -0.23 4.45
CA ASN A 631 4.00 0.14 5.60
C ASN A 631 3.68 -1.12 6.42
N TRP A 632 3.59 -0.98 7.74
CA TRP A 632 2.88 -1.98 8.52
C TRP A 632 1.37 -1.78 8.34
N THR A 633 0.60 -2.86 8.37
CA THR A 633 -0.86 -2.76 8.34
C THR A 633 -1.40 -2.29 9.70
N ASN A 634 -2.59 -1.70 9.73
CA ASN A 634 -3.28 -1.36 10.99
C ASN A 634 -3.36 -2.57 11.94
N ALA A 635 -3.70 -3.75 11.40
CA ALA A 635 -3.76 -4.98 12.17
C ALA A 635 -2.40 -5.38 12.76
N MET A 636 -1.30 -5.18 12.02
CA MET A 636 0.05 -5.45 12.52
C MET A 636 0.46 -4.46 13.60
N ARG A 637 0.22 -3.14 13.41
CA ARG A 637 0.44 -2.12 14.46
C ARG A 637 -0.31 -2.48 15.74
N ASP A 638 -1.59 -2.80 15.63
CA ASP A 638 -2.43 -3.10 16.77
C ASP A 638 -2.01 -4.41 17.45
N SER A 639 -1.53 -5.39 16.69
CA SER A 639 -0.96 -6.64 17.21
C SER A 639 0.37 -6.40 17.95
N MET A 640 1.25 -5.53 17.44
CA MET A 640 2.47 -5.10 18.15
C MET A 640 2.15 -4.33 19.44
N LYS A 641 1.19 -3.41 19.38
CA LYS A 641 0.69 -2.69 20.55
C LYS A 641 0.13 -3.66 21.59
N ALA A 642 -0.74 -4.57 21.17
CA ALA A 642 -1.34 -5.58 22.03
C ALA A 642 -0.32 -6.58 22.62
N PHE A 643 0.79 -6.83 21.92
CA PHE A 643 1.93 -7.57 22.44
C PHE A 643 2.62 -6.81 23.57
N ILE A 644 2.93 -5.53 23.39
CA ILE A 644 3.55 -4.69 24.42
C ILE A 644 2.62 -4.52 25.63
N ASP A 645 1.33 -4.24 25.40
CA ASP A 645 0.34 -4.01 26.47
C ASP A 645 0.10 -5.27 27.31
N ALA A 646 0.29 -6.47 26.73
CA ALA A 646 0.18 -7.74 27.45
C ALA A 646 1.43 -8.08 28.30
N SER A 647 2.44 -7.21 28.29
CA SER A 647 3.69 -7.42 29.00
C SER A 647 3.60 -7.05 30.47
N THR A 648 4.26 -7.83 31.33
CA THR A 648 4.33 -7.58 32.78
C THR A 648 5.78 -7.65 33.25
N ALA A 649 6.11 -7.10 34.42
CA ALA A 649 7.46 -7.21 34.97
C ALA A 649 7.95 -8.68 35.10
N ALA A 650 7.05 -9.61 35.46
CA ALA A 650 7.36 -11.03 35.58
C ALA A 650 7.49 -11.75 34.22
N ASN A 651 6.76 -11.30 33.20
CA ASN A 651 6.83 -11.82 31.84
C ASN A 651 7.14 -10.71 30.85
N LYS A 652 8.32 -10.10 31.04
CA LYS A 652 8.74 -8.93 30.28
C LYS A 652 9.00 -9.29 28.82
N LYS A 653 8.29 -8.61 27.93
CA LYS A 653 8.33 -8.75 26.47
C LYS A 653 9.27 -7.71 25.86
N SER A 654 9.83 -8.04 24.70
CA SER A 654 10.72 -7.12 23.98
C SER A 654 10.38 -7.08 22.49
N LEU A 655 10.09 -5.88 21.98
CA LEU A 655 9.86 -5.62 20.56
C LEU A 655 11.13 -4.98 19.97
N VAL A 656 11.67 -5.59 18.92
CA VAL A 656 12.83 -5.10 18.17
C VAL A 656 12.36 -4.81 16.76
N MET A 657 12.65 -3.63 16.23
CA MET A 657 12.18 -3.22 14.91
C MET A 657 13.30 -2.63 14.07
N PHE A 658 13.38 -3.10 12.83
CA PHE A 658 14.24 -2.62 11.76
C PHE A 658 13.34 -2.12 10.62
N HIS A 659 13.38 -0.81 10.39
CA HIS A 659 12.55 -0.17 9.37
C HIS A 659 13.22 1.11 8.91
N ASN A 660 13.41 1.29 7.59
CA ASN A 660 14.07 2.49 7.07
C ASN A 660 13.22 3.73 7.33
N ARG A 661 12.03 3.73 6.75
CA ARG A 661 11.11 4.87 6.68
C ARG A 661 9.97 4.89 7.71
N ALA A 662 10.12 4.28 8.89
CA ALA A 662 9.01 4.31 9.86
C ALA A 662 8.90 5.67 10.54
N ALA A 663 10.04 6.33 10.75
CA ALA A 663 10.09 7.59 11.45
C ALA A 663 9.60 8.74 10.56
N ASP A 664 10.04 8.83 9.31
CA ASP A 664 9.59 9.87 8.37
C ASP A 664 8.09 9.73 8.00
N LEU A 665 7.59 8.51 7.78
CA LEU A 665 6.22 8.25 7.34
C LEU A 665 5.16 8.44 8.42
N TYR A 666 5.51 8.22 9.69
CA TYR A 666 4.52 8.18 10.78
C TYR A 666 4.69 9.33 11.79
N ASP A 667 5.68 10.19 11.63
CA ASP A 667 5.88 11.36 12.48
C ASP A 667 5.24 12.62 11.83
N PRO A 668 4.39 13.37 12.56
CA PRO A 668 3.76 14.59 12.06
C PRO A 668 4.74 15.72 11.76
N ALA A 669 6.01 15.60 12.17
CA ALA A 669 7.05 16.57 11.80
C ALA A 669 7.36 16.55 10.28
N THR A 670 7.06 15.45 9.57
CA THR A 670 7.41 15.27 8.15
C THR A 670 6.32 14.63 7.30
N ALA A 671 5.41 13.85 7.88
CA ALA A 671 4.41 13.14 7.11
C ALA A 671 3.27 14.08 6.65
N PHE A 672 2.89 13.97 5.37
CA PHE A 672 1.69 14.58 4.81
C PHE A 672 0.49 13.72 5.24
N PHE A 673 -0.18 14.10 6.33
CA PHE A 673 -1.31 13.38 6.96
C PHE A 673 -1.01 12.00 7.57
N PRO A 674 -0.14 11.89 8.60
CA PRO A 674 0.07 10.61 9.27
C PRO A 674 -1.19 10.14 9.98
N ASN A 675 -1.47 8.84 9.93
CA ASN A 675 -2.51 8.23 10.75
C ASN A 675 -2.17 8.45 12.25
N PRO A 676 -3.04 9.09 13.04
CA PRO A 676 -2.75 9.40 14.45
C PRO A 676 -2.35 8.18 15.28
N ALA A 677 -2.90 6.99 14.97
CA ALA A 677 -2.55 5.76 15.67
C ALA A 677 -1.10 5.31 15.41
N ASP A 678 -0.58 5.53 14.20
CA ASP A 678 0.81 5.19 13.84
C ASP A 678 1.80 6.17 14.49
N THR A 679 1.45 7.47 14.51
CA THR A 679 2.22 8.48 15.27
C THR A 679 2.29 8.15 16.76
N ILE A 680 1.16 7.79 17.37
CA ILE A 680 1.11 7.38 18.77
C ILE A 680 1.99 6.15 18.98
N PHE A 681 1.92 5.16 18.09
CA PHE A 681 2.76 3.97 18.20
C PHE A 681 4.25 4.31 18.13
N LEU A 682 4.69 5.11 17.17
CA LEU A 682 6.07 5.56 17.03
C LEU A 682 6.55 6.31 18.29
N ARG A 683 5.83 7.35 18.72
CA ARG A 683 6.24 8.23 19.83
C ARG A 683 6.11 7.57 21.20
N GLN A 684 5.05 6.80 21.44
CA GLN A 684 4.72 6.27 22.77
C GLN A 684 5.19 4.83 22.98
N TYR A 685 5.25 4.00 21.94
CA TYR A 685 5.66 2.60 22.06
C TYR A 685 7.09 2.37 21.58
N LEU A 686 7.44 2.82 20.37
CA LEU A 686 8.82 2.76 19.88
C LEU A 686 9.73 3.81 20.52
N LYS A 687 9.14 4.85 21.14
CA LYS A 687 9.84 5.88 21.92
C LYS A 687 10.87 6.65 21.08
N ALA A 688 10.59 6.84 19.79
CA ALA A 688 11.46 7.54 18.87
C ALA A 688 10.70 8.70 18.21
N GLN A 689 11.44 9.74 17.80
CA GLN A 689 10.96 10.86 17.00
C GLN A 689 11.86 11.01 15.78
N PHE A 690 11.28 11.30 14.64
CA PHE A 690 12.04 11.59 13.42
C PHE A 690 12.88 12.86 13.55
N LEU A 691 14.08 12.86 12.95
CA LEU A 691 14.98 14.01 12.91
C LEU A 691 15.38 14.40 11.49
N SER A 692 15.86 13.45 10.67
CA SER A 692 16.29 13.72 9.29
C SER A 692 16.30 12.42 8.46
N GLN A 693 16.04 12.51 7.16
CA GLN A 693 16.15 11.38 6.22
C GLN A 693 17.58 11.18 5.73
N ASP A 694 18.47 12.14 6.00
CA ASP A 694 19.81 12.13 5.43
C ASP A 694 20.86 12.35 6.52
N TRP A 695 21.28 11.26 7.17
CA TRP A 695 22.32 11.37 8.19
C TRP A 695 23.66 11.89 7.66
N GLN A 696 23.93 11.78 6.37
CA GLN A 696 25.27 11.88 5.77
C GLN A 696 25.57 13.35 5.49
N ASN A 697 24.55 14.07 5.02
CA ASN A 697 24.60 15.51 4.82
C ASN A 697 24.33 16.28 6.12
N ASN A 698 23.54 15.74 7.05
CA ASN A 698 23.20 16.45 8.31
C ASN A 698 24.20 16.22 9.46
N VAL A 699 24.94 15.12 9.44
CA VAL A 699 26.00 14.84 10.40
C VAL A 699 27.24 14.44 9.60
N PRO A 700 28.37 15.16 9.69
CA PRO A 700 29.57 14.82 8.92
C PRO A 700 30.06 13.43 9.36
N ALA A 701 29.70 12.39 8.62
CA ALA A 701 29.95 11.00 8.99
C ALA A 701 30.23 10.13 7.77
N ASP A 702 31.18 9.22 7.90
CA ASP A 702 31.14 8.00 7.11
C ASP A 702 29.86 7.21 7.47
N ARG A 703 29.41 6.27 6.64
CA ARG A 703 28.20 5.44 6.93
C ARG A 703 28.37 4.48 8.10
N LYS A 704 29.02 4.93 9.15
CA LYS A 704 29.44 4.15 10.30
C LYS A 704 28.80 4.69 11.56
N PHE A 705 28.34 3.76 12.38
CA PHE A 705 27.78 4.03 13.68
C PHE A 705 28.55 3.28 14.76
N LYS A 706 28.33 3.69 16.02
CA LYS A 706 28.85 3.05 17.21
C LYS A 706 27.74 2.92 18.25
N GLY A 707 27.84 1.91 19.11
CA GLY A 707 26.92 1.69 20.20
C GLY A 707 27.22 2.52 21.42
N ARG A 708 26.18 2.76 22.22
CA ARG A 708 26.24 3.42 23.52
C ARG A 708 25.74 2.51 24.62
N LEU A 709 26.14 2.79 25.86
CA LEU A 709 25.68 2.07 27.06
C LEU A 709 25.86 0.55 26.90
N GLY A 710 24.78 -0.23 27.02
CA GLY A 710 24.79 -1.69 26.85
C GLY A 710 25.22 -2.19 25.46
N PHE A 711 25.35 -1.29 24.48
CA PHE A 711 25.79 -1.58 23.11
C PHE A 711 27.22 -1.10 22.81
N SER A 712 27.91 -0.51 23.79
CA SER A 712 29.22 0.16 23.63
C SER A 712 30.35 -0.69 23.04
N SER A 713 30.23 -2.01 23.02
CA SER A 713 31.20 -2.88 22.36
C SER A 713 31.14 -2.78 20.82
N VAL A 714 30.03 -2.29 20.24
CA VAL A 714 29.92 -1.96 18.82
C VAL A 714 30.66 -0.65 18.56
N THR A 715 31.85 -0.70 17.97
CA THR A 715 32.74 0.47 17.89
C THR A 715 32.79 1.15 16.53
N GLN A 716 32.40 0.46 15.43
CA GLN A 716 32.52 1.00 14.07
C GLN A 716 31.82 0.10 13.02
N ASP A 717 30.52 -0.11 13.14
CA ASP A 717 29.72 -0.83 12.14
C ASP A 717 29.15 0.11 11.09
N SER A 718 28.73 -0.43 9.95
CA SER A 718 28.29 0.36 8.81
C SER A 718 26.96 -0.09 8.22
N ILE A 719 26.38 0.79 7.40
CA ILE A 719 25.12 0.58 6.70
C ILE A 719 25.38 0.67 5.20
N TYR A 720 24.87 -0.31 4.47
CA TYR A 720 24.81 -0.32 3.02
C TYR A 720 23.36 -0.14 2.58
N ASP A 721 23.02 1.09 2.22
CA ASP A 721 21.69 1.51 1.76
C ASP A 721 21.83 2.22 0.41
N GLU A 722 21.96 1.45 -0.67
CA GLU A 722 22.14 1.97 -2.04
C GLU A 722 20.80 1.98 -2.79
N VAL A 723 20.35 3.16 -3.22
CA VAL A 723 19.28 3.35 -4.21
C VAL A 723 19.62 4.54 -5.11
N ASP A 724 19.58 4.34 -6.43
CA ASP A 724 19.69 5.38 -7.47
C ASP A 724 20.89 6.34 -7.31
N GLY A 725 22.00 5.85 -6.73
CA GLY A 725 23.20 6.66 -6.45
C GLY A 725 23.13 7.57 -5.22
N ASN A 726 21.99 7.66 -4.53
CA ASN A 726 21.79 8.49 -3.33
C ASN A 726 21.57 7.62 -2.07
N TYR A 727 22.29 7.92 -1.01
CA TYR A 727 22.42 7.04 0.14
C TYR A 727 21.95 7.73 1.43
N LEU A 728 20.72 7.47 1.88
CA LEU A 728 20.01 8.31 2.85
C LEU A 728 19.41 7.48 4.01
N PRO A 729 20.22 7.03 4.98
CA PRO A 729 19.68 6.42 6.19
C PRO A 729 19.23 7.49 7.18
N ASP A 730 18.08 7.23 7.84
CA ASP A 730 17.41 8.23 8.67
C ASP A 730 18.06 8.38 10.06
N LEU A 731 17.91 9.58 10.63
CA LEU A 731 18.18 9.92 12.02
C LEU A 731 16.88 10.07 12.80
N VAL A 732 16.92 9.57 14.03
CA VAL A 732 15.87 9.72 15.04
C VAL A 732 16.45 10.27 16.32
N THR A 733 15.59 10.74 17.20
CA THR A 733 15.93 11.10 18.58
C THR A 733 15.10 10.27 19.58
N PRO A 734 15.68 9.81 20.70
CA PRO A 734 14.96 9.18 21.80
C PRO A 734 13.97 10.15 22.46
N VAL A 735 12.76 9.68 22.76
CA VAL A 735 11.73 10.43 23.48
C VAL A 735 11.09 9.58 24.58
N ASN A 736 10.37 10.21 25.51
CA ASN A 736 9.55 9.50 26.50
C ASN A 736 10.30 8.45 27.33
N GLY A 737 11.55 8.76 27.71
CA GLY A 737 12.39 7.95 28.61
C GLY A 737 13.25 6.87 27.92
N SER A 738 13.31 6.85 26.59
CA SER A 738 14.27 6.02 25.84
C SER A 738 15.66 6.67 25.77
N PHE A 739 16.64 5.93 25.23
CA PHE A 739 18.01 6.39 25.01
C PHE A 739 18.54 5.95 23.64
N ALA A 740 19.56 6.65 23.14
CA ALA A 740 20.21 6.31 21.88
C ALA A 740 21.05 5.02 22.04
N ALA A 741 20.67 3.95 21.36
CA ALA A 741 21.40 2.67 21.37
C ALA A 741 22.58 2.70 20.40
N PHE A 742 22.36 3.24 19.19
CA PHE A 742 23.37 3.45 18.16
C PHE A 742 23.36 4.91 17.71
N ILE A 743 24.54 5.50 17.56
CA ILE A 743 24.73 6.88 17.10
C ILE A 743 25.73 6.91 15.94
N PRO A 744 25.67 7.91 15.04
CA PRO A 744 26.71 8.11 14.04
C PRO A 744 28.08 8.20 14.72
N ARG A 745 29.10 7.56 14.14
CA ARG A 745 30.41 7.38 14.78
C ARG A 745 31.07 8.71 15.13
N THR A 746 30.87 9.72 14.30
CA THR A 746 31.45 11.06 14.41
C THR A 746 30.78 11.91 15.48
N VAL A 747 29.59 11.53 15.97
CA VAL A 747 28.95 12.19 17.11
C VAL A 747 29.76 11.89 18.39
N SER A 748 30.31 12.94 18.99
CA SER A 748 31.11 12.90 20.22
C SER A 748 30.34 13.41 21.43
N SER A 749 29.23 14.13 21.23
CA SER A 749 28.39 14.61 22.32
C SER A 749 27.67 13.44 23.01
N SER A 750 27.50 13.56 24.33
CA SER A 750 26.72 12.62 25.14
C SER A 750 25.22 12.87 25.06
N THR A 751 24.77 13.88 24.30
CA THR A 751 23.36 14.25 24.17
C THR A 751 22.58 13.15 23.46
N ASN A 752 21.27 13.11 23.68
CA ASN A 752 20.40 12.09 23.09
C ASN A 752 20.00 12.45 21.65
N ASP A 753 20.52 13.53 21.06
CA ASP A 753 19.79 14.24 20.00
C ASP A 753 19.86 13.60 18.61
N SER A 754 20.82 12.72 18.33
CA SER A 754 20.99 12.10 17.01
C SER A 754 21.35 10.62 17.12
N ALA A 755 20.38 9.77 16.83
CA ALA A 755 20.47 8.32 16.93
C ALA A 755 20.09 7.64 15.61
N VAL A 756 20.72 6.49 15.37
CA VAL A 756 20.40 5.52 14.31
C VAL A 756 19.48 4.44 14.85
N ALA A 757 19.61 4.16 16.16
CA ALA A 757 18.70 3.30 16.87
C ALA A 757 18.42 3.83 18.26
N VAL A 758 17.17 3.67 18.69
CA VAL A 758 16.66 4.05 19.99
C VAL A 758 16.27 2.78 20.75
N ALA A 759 16.60 2.73 22.04
CA ALA A 759 16.18 1.65 22.92
C ALA A 759 15.49 2.21 24.17
N TYR A 760 14.48 1.48 24.63
CA TYR A 760 13.76 1.75 25.87
C TYR A 760 13.76 0.50 26.73
N ALA A 761 14.23 0.65 27.97
CA ALA A 761 14.23 -0.40 28.98
C ALA A 761 13.23 -0.04 30.09
N GLY A 762 11.96 -0.38 29.88
CA GLY A 762 10.89 -0.07 30.83
C GLY A 762 10.73 -1.11 31.94
N PRO A 763 9.90 -0.84 32.96
CA PRO A 763 9.61 -1.82 34.01
C PRO A 763 8.85 -3.05 33.48
N ASN A 764 7.96 -2.85 32.50
CA ASN A 764 7.07 -3.90 31.99
C ASN A 764 7.45 -4.43 30.62
N TYR A 765 8.15 -3.67 29.78
CA TYR A 765 8.53 -4.08 28.42
C TYR A 765 9.82 -3.38 27.98
N ASN A 766 10.43 -3.89 26.91
CA ASN A 766 11.52 -3.19 26.21
C ASN A 766 11.14 -2.95 24.75
N THR A 767 11.62 -1.86 24.17
CA THR A 767 11.56 -1.61 22.73
C THR A 767 12.94 -1.23 22.20
N PHE A 768 13.27 -1.70 21.00
CA PHE A 768 14.44 -1.29 20.23
C PHE A 768 13.96 -0.95 18.83
N PHE A 769 14.28 0.23 18.34
CA PHE A 769 13.91 0.68 17.01
C PHE A 769 15.14 1.22 16.29
N MET A 770 15.43 0.69 15.10
CA MET A 770 16.51 1.13 14.23
C MET A 770 15.94 1.55 12.88
N THR A 771 16.37 2.72 12.42
CA THR A 771 15.92 3.40 11.19
C THR A 771 16.46 2.76 9.91
N ASN A 772 16.82 1.49 9.94
CA ASN A 772 17.50 0.80 8.86
C ASN A 772 17.06 -0.66 8.82
N GLN A 773 17.08 -1.25 7.63
CA GLN A 773 16.80 -2.67 7.45
C GLN A 773 17.94 -3.53 8.00
N PHE A 774 17.60 -4.71 8.55
CA PHE A 774 18.61 -5.58 9.15
C PHE A 774 19.58 -6.11 8.09
N TYR A 775 19.09 -6.40 6.88
CA TYR A 775 19.95 -6.87 5.78
C TYR A 775 20.99 -5.82 5.34
N ALA A 776 20.78 -4.53 5.63
CA ALA A 776 21.66 -3.44 5.22
C ALA A 776 22.91 -3.31 6.11
N LEU A 777 22.94 -4.01 7.25
CA LEU A 777 24.04 -3.94 8.21
C LEU A 777 25.33 -4.58 7.65
N ARG A 778 26.46 -3.93 7.84
CA ARG A 778 27.79 -4.37 7.34
C ARG A 778 28.86 -4.19 8.41
N ALA A 779 29.76 -5.16 8.50
CA ALA A 779 30.95 -5.06 9.34
C ALA A 779 32.05 -4.21 8.68
N ARG A 780 32.98 -3.71 9.49
CA ARG A 780 34.18 -2.95 9.08
C ARG A 780 35.01 -3.62 7.96
N ASN A 781 35.07 -4.95 7.93
CA ASN A 781 35.89 -5.73 6.98
C ASN A 781 35.04 -6.66 6.07
N GLY A 782 33.74 -6.43 5.95
CA GLY A 782 32.85 -7.27 5.11
C GLY A 782 32.47 -8.65 5.69
N GLY A 783 33.05 -9.07 6.84
CA GLY A 783 32.73 -10.34 7.50
C GLY A 783 31.39 -10.33 8.25
N LEU A 784 30.57 -11.38 8.07
CA LEU A 784 29.23 -11.48 8.66
C LEU A 784 29.22 -11.60 10.20
N THR A 785 30.35 -12.00 10.81
CA THR A 785 30.48 -12.29 12.24
C THR A 785 30.71 -11.05 13.12
N ASP A 786 31.23 -9.97 12.55
CA ASP A 786 31.45 -8.71 13.28
C ASP A 786 30.36 -7.64 13.04
N GLY A 787 29.50 -7.83 12.02
CA GLY A 787 28.42 -6.89 11.63
C GLY A 787 27.03 -7.32 12.10
N PRO A 788 26.10 -7.75 11.22
CA PRO A 788 24.73 -8.12 11.61
C PRO A 788 24.65 -9.11 12.79
N GLY A 789 25.52 -10.13 12.81
CA GLY A 789 25.59 -11.11 13.90
C GLY A 789 25.92 -10.48 15.25
N ARG A 790 26.85 -9.53 15.28
CA ARG A 790 27.26 -8.82 16.50
C ARG A 790 26.15 -7.91 17.02
N ILE A 791 25.46 -7.20 16.12
CA ILE A 791 24.34 -6.33 16.46
C ILE A 791 23.20 -7.14 17.08
N PHE A 792 22.83 -8.27 16.46
CA PHE A 792 21.86 -9.20 17.03
C PHE A 792 22.29 -9.68 18.43
N ALA A 793 23.52 -10.14 18.58
CA ALA A 793 24.04 -10.63 19.86
C ALA A 793 23.94 -9.58 20.96
N ARG A 794 24.25 -8.31 20.66
CA ARG A 794 24.16 -7.20 21.63
C ARG A 794 22.74 -6.81 21.98
N ILE A 795 21.82 -6.88 21.03
CA ILE A 795 20.38 -6.71 21.31
C ILE A 795 19.91 -7.80 22.27
N ILE A 796 20.29 -9.06 22.04
CA ILE A 796 19.94 -10.17 22.93
C ILE A 796 20.57 -10.00 24.33
N ASP A 797 21.84 -9.60 24.41
CA ASP A 797 22.52 -9.31 25.68
C ASP A 797 21.79 -8.22 26.46
N TRP A 798 21.48 -7.11 25.79
CA TRP A 798 20.71 -6.02 26.37
C TRP A 798 19.32 -6.45 26.84
N ILE A 799 18.58 -7.26 26.06
CA ILE A 799 17.28 -7.81 26.46
C ILE A 799 17.41 -8.67 27.72
N ASN A 800 18.40 -9.57 27.77
CA ASN A 800 18.56 -10.48 28.92
C ASN A 800 18.95 -9.72 30.19
N THR A 801 19.91 -8.79 30.09
CA THR A 801 20.33 -7.94 31.21
C THR A 801 19.17 -7.09 31.75
N THR A 802 18.35 -6.50 30.88
CA THR A 802 17.21 -5.65 31.29
C THR A 802 15.96 -6.41 31.72
N ASN A 803 15.81 -7.69 31.35
CA ASN A 803 14.66 -8.50 31.75
C ASN A 803 14.87 -9.28 33.05
N SER A 804 16.12 -9.66 33.32
CA SER A 804 16.43 -10.60 34.42
C SER A 804 17.59 -10.17 35.29
N ASN A 805 18.17 -8.98 35.07
CA ASN A 805 19.42 -8.54 35.71
C ASN A 805 20.57 -9.53 35.51
N ALA A 806 20.52 -10.33 34.44
CA ALA A 806 21.56 -11.27 34.11
C ALA A 806 22.90 -10.56 33.87
N LYS A 807 23.99 -11.29 34.06
CA LYS A 807 25.36 -10.84 33.82
C LYS A 807 25.87 -11.43 32.51
N VAL A 808 26.49 -10.60 31.68
CA VAL A 808 27.01 -11.00 30.38
C VAL A 808 28.52 -11.03 30.43
N LEU A 809 29.09 -12.20 30.12
CA LEU A 809 30.51 -12.41 29.90
C LEU A 809 30.78 -12.47 28.39
N ASP A 810 31.48 -11.47 27.87
CA ASP A 810 32.10 -11.54 26.56
C ASP A 810 33.42 -12.30 26.67
N LEU A 811 33.45 -13.50 26.13
CA LEU A 811 34.62 -14.36 26.16
C LEU A 811 35.26 -14.43 24.78
N THR A 812 36.58 -14.20 24.72
CA THR A 812 37.41 -14.50 23.57
C THR A 812 38.38 -15.63 23.91
N MET A 813 38.33 -16.71 23.15
CA MET A 813 39.20 -17.88 23.30
C MET A 813 39.34 -18.63 21.96
N LEU A 814 40.50 -19.23 21.74
CA LEU A 814 40.76 -20.09 20.60
C LEU A 814 41.29 -21.43 21.10
N ILE A 815 40.84 -22.52 20.49
CA ILE A 815 41.20 -23.89 20.87
C ILE A 815 42.18 -24.41 19.83
N GLU A 816 43.37 -24.83 20.27
CA GLU A 816 44.49 -25.17 19.39
C GLU A 816 44.11 -26.16 18.28
N GLY A 817 43.53 -27.31 18.63
CA GLY A 817 43.18 -28.35 17.65
C GLY A 817 41.96 -28.03 16.78
N PHE A 818 41.32 -26.88 16.98
CA PHE A 818 40.21 -26.38 16.16
C PHE A 818 40.60 -25.09 15.43
N TYR A 819 41.80 -24.57 15.62
CA TYR A 819 42.24 -23.32 15.02
C TYR A 819 42.98 -23.58 13.71
N ASP A 820 42.46 -23.03 12.61
CA ASP A 820 43.11 -23.02 11.31
C ASP A 820 44.04 -21.80 11.23
N GLN A 821 45.34 -22.08 11.27
CA GLN A 821 46.41 -21.08 11.23
C GLN A 821 46.49 -20.36 9.87
N GLY A 822 46.13 -21.03 8.78
CA GLY A 822 46.16 -20.47 7.42
C GLY A 822 45.00 -19.51 7.17
N ALA A 823 43.81 -19.86 7.66
CA ALA A 823 42.63 -19.00 7.56
C ALA A 823 42.53 -17.96 8.70
N ASN A 824 43.33 -18.09 9.76
CA ASN A 824 43.19 -17.35 11.02
C ASN A 824 41.76 -17.47 11.60
N GLN A 825 41.21 -18.67 11.58
CA GLN A 825 39.82 -18.93 11.96
C GLN A 825 39.71 -20.17 12.85
N LEU A 826 38.82 -20.11 13.83
CA LEU A 826 38.42 -21.24 14.65
C LEU A 826 37.30 -22.03 13.94
N VAL A 827 37.48 -23.34 13.81
CA VAL A 827 36.39 -24.29 13.56
C VAL A 827 35.45 -24.22 14.75
N ARG A 828 34.24 -23.73 14.50
CA ARG A 828 33.28 -23.42 15.55
C ARG A 828 32.84 -24.67 16.29
N ASP A 829 32.76 -24.59 17.62
CA ASP A 829 32.20 -25.63 18.48
C ASP A 829 31.62 -25.03 19.78
N SER A 830 30.85 -25.82 20.52
CA SER A 830 30.26 -25.45 21.80
C SER A 830 31.25 -25.56 22.96
N VAL A 831 31.32 -24.54 23.79
CA VAL A 831 32.05 -24.53 25.07
C VAL A 831 31.08 -24.32 26.23
N ARG A 832 31.45 -24.84 27.41
CA ARG A 832 30.74 -24.57 28.66
C ARG A 832 31.63 -23.75 29.57
N VAL A 833 31.11 -22.64 30.07
CA VAL A 833 31.79 -21.72 30.98
C VAL A 833 31.11 -21.80 32.33
N TYR A 834 31.90 -21.90 33.39
CA TYR A 834 31.48 -21.89 34.77
C TYR A 834 32.04 -20.64 35.45
N LEU A 835 31.21 -19.98 36.25
CA LEU A 835 31.68 -19.00 37.22
C LEU A 835 31.90 -19.72 38.55
N ARG A 836 33.08 -19.54 39.14
CA ARG A 836 33.44 -20.14 40.42
C ARG A 836 33.84 -19.08 41.43
N ASN A 837 33.55 -19.32 42.71
CA ASN A 837 34.06 -18.48 43.79
C ASN A 837 35.60 -18.40 43.74
N THR A 838 36.18 -17.29 44.21
CA THR A 838 37.66 -17.13 44.30
C THR A 838 38.25 -17.62 45.62
N THR A 839 37.44 -18.21 46.49
CA THR A 839 37.86 -18.80 47.77
C THR A 839 37.58 -20.30 47.78
N ASN A 840 38.51 -21.08 48.32
CA ASN A 840 38.39 -22.53 48.52
C ASN A 840 37.07 -22.83 49.29
N PRO A 841 36.18 -23.73 48.84
CA PRO A 841 36.33 -24.78 47.79
C PRO A 841 35.96 -24.40 46.35
N TYR A 842 36.06 -23.11 45.99
CA TYR A 842 35.85 -22.59 44.63
C TYR A 842 34.56 -23.12 43.99
N ALA A 843 33.48 -23.08 44.78
CA ALA A 843 32.18 -23.61 44.39
C ALA A 843 31.68 -22.98 43.07
N ILE A 844 30.98 -23.77 42.27
CA ILE A 844 30.35 -23.29 41.04
C ILE A 844 29.14 -22.43 41.44
N VAL A 845 29.13 -21.19 40.97
CA VAL A 845 28.07 -20.20 41.21
C VAL A 845 27.04 -20.25 40.09
N ASP A 846 27.51 -20.35 38.85
CA ASP A 846 26.65 -20.40 37.67
C ASP A 846 27.38 -21.08 36.49
N SER A 847 26.63 -21.44 35.45
CA SER A 847 27.18 -22.01 34.22
C SER A 847 26.39 -21.58 32.99
N ALA A 848 27.10 -21.42 31.87
CA ALA A 848 26.52 -21.09 30.58
C ALA A 848 27.17 -21.95 29.49
N LYS A 849 26.41 -22.28 28.45
CA LYS A 849 26.92 -23.00 27.26
C LYS A 849 26.68 -22.12 26.04
N GLY A 850 27.68 -22.02 25.17
CA GLY A 850 27.66 -21.15 24.00
C GLY A 850 28.48 -21.73 22.85
N TYR A 851 28.17 -21.32 21.62
CA TYR A 851 28.85 -21.76 20.42
C TYR A 851 29.83 -20.67 19.96
N LEU A 852 31.13 -20.97 19.90
CA LEU A 852 32.12 -19.95 19.54
C LEU A 852 31.96 -19.52 18.06
N THR A 853 32.24 -18.25 17.78
CA THR A 853 32.38 -17.76 16.40
C THR A 853 33.68 -18.25 15.78
N THR A 854 33.87 -18.02 14.47
CA THR A 854 35.15 -18.28 13.78
C THR A 854 36.28 -17.41 14.31
N SER A 855 35.98 -16.31 14.99
CA SER A 855 36.99 -15.47 15.67
C SER A 855 37.21 -15.87 17.14
N GLY A 856 36.59 -16.97 17.60
CA GLY A 856 36.71 -17.43 18.98
C GLY A 856 35.96 -16.60 20.01
N THR A 857 35.01 -15.78 19.59
CA THR A 857 34.23 -14.90 20.48
C THR A 857 32.85 -15.48 20.77
N GLN A 858 32.32 -15.25 21.97
CA GLN A 858 30.91 -15.52 22.31
C GLN A 858 30.48 -14.78 23.59
N SER A 859 29.20 -14.38 23.66
CA SER A 859 28.54 -13.85 24.85
C SER A 859 27.89 -14.96 25.67
N PHE A 860 28.20 -15.02 26.97
CA PHE A 860 27.63 -15.97 27.94
C PHE A 860 26.79 -15.24 28.97
N VAL A 861 25.60 -15.75 29.27
CA VAL A 861 24.62 -15.11 30.19
C VAL A 861 24.54 -15.91 31.49
N PHE A 862 24.72 -15.25 32.62
CA PHE A 862 24.67 -15.81 33.97
C PHE A 862 23.62 -15.10 34.82
N ASN A 863 22.67 -15.84 35.40
CA ASN A 863 21.58 -15.28 36.17
C ASN A 863 21.89 -15.19 37.68
N ASN A 864 22.85 -15.99 38.16
CA ASN A 864 23.18 -16.10 39.59
C ASN A 864 24.45 -15.31 39.98
N ALA A 865 25.05 -14.59 39.03
CA ALA A 865 26.25 -13.80 39.27
C ALA A 865 25.92 -12.37 39.73
N SER A 866 26.79 -11.81 40.58
CA SER A 866 26.65 -10.47 41.15
C SER A 866 27.70 -9.51 40.60
N ASN A 867 27.35 -8.23 40.47
CA ASN A 867 28.35 -7.19 40.23
C ASN A 867 29.22 -7.01 41.48
N GLY A 868 30.47 -6.60 41.32
CA GLY A 868 31.35 -6.34 42.46
C GLY A 868 32.02 -7.57 43.07
N VAL A 869 31.60 -8.78 42.68
CA VAL A 869 32.15 -10.05 43.18
C VAL A 869 33.15 -10.61 42.17
N ASN A 870 34.31 -11.05 42.66
CA ASN A 870 35.31 -11.73 41.84
C ASN A 870 34.95 -13.20 41.65
N TYR A 871 35.01 -13.66 40.40
CA TYR A 871 34.81 -15.05 40.01
C TYR A 871 36.00 -15.56 39.19
N PHE A 872 36.40 -16.81 39.41
CA PHE A 872 37.22 -17.51 38.43
C PHE A 872 36.35 -17.93 37.24
N ILE A 873 36.84 -17.67 36.03
CA ILE A 873 36.23 -18.10 34.78
C ILE A 873 36.83 -19.46 34.44
N HIS A 874 36.02 -20.51 34.57
CA HIS A 874 36.42 -21.88 34.27
C HIS A 874 35.77 -22.35 32.97
N VAL A 875 36.59 -22.59 31.95
CA VAL A 875 36.16 -22.99 30.61
C VAL A 875 36.42 -24.48 30.40
N ARG A 876 35.40 -25.19 29.90
CA ARG A 876 35.46 -26.60 29.53
C ARG A 876 34.97 -26.81 28.11
N HIS A 877 35.74 -27.57 27.34
CA HIS A 877 35.41 -28.04 26.00
C HIS A 877 35.60 -29.57 25.93
N ARG A 878 35.05 -30.21 24.89
CA ARG A 878 35.10 -31.68 24.76
C ARG A 878 36.49 -32.24 24.44
N ASN A 879 37.34 -31.44 23.77
CA ASN A 879 38.65 -31.85 23.23
C ASN A 879 39.78 -30.86 23.61
N ALA A 880 39.58 -30.04 24.64
CA ALA A 880 40.59 -29.10 25.12
C ALA A 880 40.81 -29.25 26.62
N ILE A 881 42.01 -28.89 27.09
CA ILE A 881 42.33 -28.90 28.52
C ILE A 881 41.44 -27.87 29.23
N GLU A 882 40.91 -28.22 30.39
CA GLU A 882 40.16 -27.26 31.20
C GLU A 882 41.03 -26.05 31.56
N THR A 883 40.48 -24.86 31.39
CA THR A 883 41.25 -23.62 31.51
C THR A 883 40.56 -22.67 32.46
N TRP A 884 41.31 -22.14 33.41
CA TRP A 884 40.83 -21.21 34.42
C TRP A 884 41.45 -19.84 34.22
N SER A 885 40.73 -18.77 34.51
CA SER A 885 41.32 -17.43 34.58
C SER A 885 42.40 -17.39 35.65
N LYS A 886 43.51 -16.68 35.37
CA LYS A 886 44.64 -16.56 36.30
C LYS A 886 44.24 -15.91 37.63
N THR A 887 43.41 -14.88 37.55
CA THR A 887 42.88 -14.13 38.68
C THR A 887 41.35 -14.13 38.62
N GLY A 888 40.73 -13.78 39.74
CA GLY A 888 39.31 -13.46 39.77
C GLY A 888 38.99 -12.28 38.85
N ALA A 889 37.88 -12.37 38.14
CA ALA A 889 37.31 -11.32 37.31
C ALA A 889 35.92 -10.95 37.83
N MET A 890 35.58 -9.66 37.79
CA MET A 890 34.34 -9.14 38.35
C MET A 890 33.45 -8.54 37.27
N PHE A 891 32.14 -8.76 37.40
CA PHE A 891 31.16 -8.04 36.58
C PHE A 891 31.00 -6.61 37.10
N ALA A 892 30.96 -5.66 36.16
CA ALA A 892 30.65 -4.26 36.42
C ALA A 892 29.49 -3.86 35.51
N SER A 893 28.45 -3.23 36.06
CA SER A 893 27.26 -2.83 35.31
C SER A 893 26.67 -3.96 34.46
N ASN A 894 26.63 -5.17 35.03
CA ASN A 894 26.16 -6.42 34.42
C ASN A 894 27.02 -6.98 33.28
N TYR A 895 28.24 -6.48 33.08
CA TYR A 895 29.10 -6.86 31.97
C TYR A 895 30.53 -7.20 32.44
N LEU A 896 31.15 -8.16 31.76
CA LEU A 896 32.56 -8.52 31.90
C LEU A 896 33.10 -8.93 30.53
N ALA A 897 34.24 -8.40 30.13
CA ALA A 897 34.99 -8.89 28.97
C ALA A 897 36.23 -9.64 29.45
N TYR A 898 36.44 -10.84 28.92
CA TYR A 898 37.62 -11.64 29.22
C TYR A 898 38.21 -12.25 27.95
N ASN A 899 39.50 -12.00 27.72
CA ASN A 899 40.20 -12.49 26.55
C ASN A 899 41.37 -13.39 26.97
N PHE A 900 41.28 -14.68 26.66
CA PHE A 900 42.35 -15.65 26.89
C PHE A 900 43.48 -15.54 25.86
N THR A 901 43.23 -14.94 24.68
CA THR A 901 44.17 -14.95 23.56
C THR A 901 45.25 -13.88 23.64
N SER A 902 45.11 -12.92 24.55
CA SER A 902 45.99 -11.74 24.62
C SER A 902 47.33 -11.99 25.30
N ASP A 903 47.41 -12.93 26.25
CA ASP A 903 48.65 -13.27 26.97
C ASP A 903 48.49 -14.64 27.66
N SER A 904 49.58 -15.42 27.73
CA SER A 904 49.63 -16.67 28.51
C SER A 904 49.22 -16.50 29.98
N ALA A 905 49.55 -15.36 30.59
CA ALA A 905 49.25 -15.01 31.97
C ALA A 905 47.76 -14.70 32.22
N LYS A 906 46.91 -14.78 31.20
CA LYS A 906 45.45 -14.79 31.38
C LYS A 906 44.95 -16.12 31.90
N ALA A 907 45.66 -17.23 31.67
CA ALA A 907 45.26 -18.53 32.19
C ALA A 907 46.06 -18.95 33.42
N PHE A 908 45.43 -19.70 34.31
CA PHE A 908 46.10 -20.28 35.48
C PHE A 908 47.30 -21.15 35.04
N GLY A 909 48.42 -21.03 35.75
CA GLY A 909 49.66 -21.75 35.38
C GLY A 909 50.33 -21.30 34.08
N ASN A 910 49.89 -20.20 33.45
CA ASN A 910 50.39 -19.71 32.15
C ASN A 910 50.29 -20.77 31.04
N ASN A 911 49.26 -21.62 31.10
CA ASN A 911 49.14 -22.87 30.34
C ASN A 911 48.59 -22.72 28.90
N MET A 912 48.88 -21.60 28.24
CA MET A 912 48.45 -21.31 26.86
C MET A 912 49.61 -21.51 25.87
N VAL A 913 49.32 -21.88 24.63
CA VAL A 913 50.35 -22.01 23.57
C VAL A 913 50.32 -20.81 22.63
N LYS A 914 51.49 -20.27 22.28
CA LYS A 914 51.62 -19.17 21.31
C LYS A 914 51.66 -19.75 19.88
N ARG A 915 50.87 -19.21 18.95
CA ARG A 915 50.96 -19.52 17.50
C ARG A 915 51.04 -18.24 16.68
N GLU A 916 51.83 -18.26 15.61
CA GLU A 916 51.94 -17.19 14.63
C GLU A 916 50.94 -17.40 13.49
N HIS A 917 50.37 -16.34 12.93
CA HIS A 917 49.62 -16.45 11.68
C HIS A 917 50.60 -16.50 10.49
N ALA A 918 50.38 -17.41 9.54
CA ALA A 918 51.20 -17.52 8.34
C ALA A 918 51.19 -16.19 7.55
N GLY A 919 52.30 -15.44 7.59
CA GLY A 919 52.45 -14.17 6.87
C GLY A 919 52.17 -12.89 7.67
N SER A 920 52.03 -12.94 9.00
CA SER A 920 51.98 -11.73 9.83
C SER A 920 52.83 -11.84 11.10
N THR A 921 53.26 -10.70 11.66
CA THR A 921 53.98 -10.61 12.94
C THR A 921 53.07 -10.71 14.17
N MET A 922 51.77 -10.99 13.98
CA MET A 922 50.79 -11.05 15.04
C MET A 922 50.71 -12.47 15.60
N GLU A 923 50.91 -12.58 16.91
CA GLU A 923 50.88 -13.84 17.63
C GLU A 923 49.59 -13.96 18.46
N VAL A 924 49.05 -15.17 18.57
CA VAL A 924 47.81 -15.43 19.31
C VAL A 924 47.99 -16.61 20.28
N MET A 925 47.41 -16.49 21.48
CA MET A 925 47.43 -17.55 22.48
C MET A 925 46.24 -18.51 22.30
N LEU A 926 46.51 -19.82 22.26
CA LEU A 926 45.52 -20.88 22.11
C LEU A 926 45.45 -21.75 23.37
N ILE A 927 44.26 -22.24 23.69
CA ILE A 927 44.06 -23.27 24.73
C ILE A 927 44.56 -24.60 24.18
N ARG A 928 45.47 -25.24 24.93
CA ARG A 928 46.07 -26.53 24.55
C ARG A 928 45.02 -27.63 24.42
N THR A 929 45.23 -28.51 23.45
CA THR A 929 44.47 -29.77 23.34
C THR A 929 45.13 -30.88 24.12
N ASP A 930 44.32 -31.86 24.54
CA ASP A 930 44.80 -33.03 25.27
C ASP A 930 45.65 -33.90 24.31
N SER A 931 46.97 -33.70 24.36
CA SER A 931 47.93 -34.60 23.73
C SER A 931 48.55 -35.46 24.82
N SER A 932 48.24 -36.76 24.74
CA SER A 932 48.56 -37.82 25.71
C SER A 932 50.03 -38.00 26.11
N THR A 933 50.97 -37.22 25.57
CA THR A 933 52.42 -37.38 25.82
C THR A 933 53.04 -36.32 26.74
N GLU A 934 52.45 -35.14 26.96
CA GLU A 934 52.98 -34.14 27.92
C GLU A 934 52.25 -34.15 29.29
N LEU A 935 51.23 -34.98 29.43
CA LEU A 935 50.30 -34.93 30.58
C LEU A 935 50.76 -35.70 31.82
N ILE A 936 51.81 -36.54 31.75
CA ILE A 936 52.28 -37.26 32.96
C ILE A 936 53.02 -36.34 33.94
N ILE A 937 53.66 -35.26 33.47
CA ILE A 937 54.45 -34.37 34.34
C ILE A 937 53.58 -33.23 34.92
N THR A 938 52.61 -32.72 34.15
CA THR A 938 51.77 -31.58 34.60
C THR A 938 50.58 -32.03 35.46
N LEU A 939 50.01 -33.21 35.21
CA LEU A 939 48.94 -33.76 36.05
C LEU A 939 49.46 -34.21 37.43
N LEU A 940 50.73 -34.64 37.53
CA LEU A 940 51.37 -34.99 38.80
C LEU A 940 51.56 -33.78 39.73
N ILE A 941 51.74 -32.59 39.16
CA ILE A 941 51.89 -31.32 39.88
C ILE A 941 50.51 -30.77 40.32
N MET A 942 49.47 -30.92 39.50
CA MET A 942 48.11 -30.51 39.87
C MET A 942 47.46 -31.42 40.93
N MET A 943 47.73 -32.74 40.91
CA MET A 943 47.21 -33.65 41.95
C MET A 943 47.91 -33.49 43.31
N HIS A 944 49.12 -32.92 43.38
CA HIS A 944 49.84 -32.69 44.64
C HIS A 944 49.38 -31.44 45.43
N ILE A 945 48.59 -30.54 44.84
CA ILE A 945 48.16 -29.28 45.50
C ILE A 945 46.75 -29.38 46.12
N ILE A 946 45.99 -30.45 45.86
CA ILE A 946 44.64 -30.63 46.41
C ILE A 946 44.68 -31.23 47.85
N SER A 947 45.84 -31.61 48.36
CA SER A 947 45.99 -32.19 49.69
C SER A 947 47.06 -31.48 50.52
N PHE A 948 46.75 -30.37 51.18
CA PHE A 948 47.24 -30.04 52.53
C PHE A 948 46.42 -28.90 53.17
N PRO A 949 46.02 -29.00 54.46
CA PRO A 949 45.43 -27.91 55.23
C PRO A 949 46.52 -27.06 55.93
N ALA A 950 46.22 -25.77 56.09
CA ALA A 950 46.82 -24.81 57.03
C ALA A 950 48.35 -24.55 56.98
N MET A 951 48.73 -23.38 56.47
CA MET A 951 49.21 -22.23 57.27
C MET A 951 49.19 -20.95 56.44
#